data_AF-A0A1G7QUR0-F1
#
_entry.id   AF-A0A1G7QUR0-F1
#
_cell.length_a   1.000
_cell.length_b   1.000
_cell.length_c   1.000
_cell.angle_alpha   90.00
_cell.angle_beta   90.00
_cell.angle_gamma   90.00
#
_symmetry.space_group_name_H-M   'P 1'
#
loop_
_entity.id
_entity.type
_entity.pdbx_description
1 polymer ?
#
loop_
_entity_poly.entity_id
_entity_poly.type
_entity_poly.pdbx_seq_one_letter_code
_entity_poly.pdbx_strand_id
1 'polypeptide(L)'
;MKKIVLLGVLVSFYTAVIAQPHQKFSAYLFTYFTGSKGGEEIRFALSNDGYHFRALNNNHPVLNSADISATGGVRDPHIMRAADGKTFYMVATDMNTEKYGWGPDYSMVLLKSTDLVQWSSKTIDITKLYEKFAGVNRVWAPQTIYDPQKKQYMIYWSMRFGEEADKIYYAYANKDFTGLETEPKQLFFKPDGGACIDGDIVYKNNKYYLFFKTEGSGAGIKIAVSDELTSGYVLRDKYVQQTKDPVEGAGTFKLNDGSGYILMYDMYTQGKYQFTRTTDLENFKLIDDEVSMNFHPRHGTVMPITSKEGAALTAKWETPEDVILAPLNKQIKTINIVLDTANHKVHLPVIPGTNLKSFDPRFTLFPGVTISPIRPQDFTKGPVKYSVTIAGKKTQVFEVTAQETHNPAIAGYYADPEILYAEKTGKFYIYPTSDGFDGWSGKYFKAFSSDDMVSWKDEGKILDLPQDVSWAKKNAWAPCIIEKKVGNEYKYFYYFAAAQKIGVATANDPTGPFTDSGKPLVAQLPEGVKGGQQIDADVFADPQTGKNYLYWGNGYMAVAELNDDMISLKPGTTKILTPYAHYNEGTYVFYRNGTYYFMWSENDTRSPNYSVHYGTSKSPLGPIEIPQQNTVIAKNAAKGVYGTGHNSVIQIPGTDEWYIVYHRFNYPKGITMGDAAGYNREVCIDKMEFDDKGLIKQVTPTHEGIKPVHVKK
;
A
#
# COMPACT_ATOMS: atom_id res chain seq x y z
N MET A 1 28.04 -49.68 -80.96
CA MET A 1 28.58 -48.95 -79.79
C MET A 1 27.73 -47.70 -79.55
N LYS A 2 26.81 -47.76 -78.59
CA LYS A 2 26.00 -46.62 -78.13
C LYS A 2 26.47 -46.26 -76.72
N LYS A 3 26.94 -45.02 -76.51
CA LYS A 3 27.32 -44.49 -75.19
C LYS A 3 26.08 -43.88 -74.54
N ILE A 4 25.74 -44.40 -73.36
CA ILE A 4 24.73 -43.88 -72.44
C ILE A 4 25.44 -42.86 -71.55
N VAL A 5 24.93 -41.64 -71.49
CA VAL A 5 25.33 -40.62 -70.50
C VAL A 5 24.24 -40.59 -69.43
N LEU A 6 24.63 -40.94 -68.20
CA LEU A 6 23.76 -41.01 -67.02
C LEU A 6 23.69 -39.62 -66.37
N LEU A 7 22.47 -39.07 -66.24
CA LEU A 7 22.17 -37.81 -65.58
C LEU A 7 22.07 -38.07 -64.07
N GLY A 8 22.94 -37.43 -63.27
CA GLY A 8 22.90 -37.51 -61.81
C GLY A 8 21.81 -36.63 -61.22
N VAL A 9 20.87 -37.22 -60.48
CA VAL A 9 19.86 -36.52 -59.68
C VAL A 9 20.46 -36.25 -58.29
N LEU A 10 20.66 -34.98 -57.95
CA LEU A 10 20.91 -34.54 -56.57
C LEU A 10 19.59 -34.56 -55.79
N VAL A 11 19.51 -35.41 -54.77
CA VAL A 11 18.42 -35.40 -53.79
C VAL A 11 18.85 -34.54 -52.61
N SER A 12 18.28 -33.34 -52.49
CA SER A 12 18.41 -32.49 -51.29
C SER A 12 17.52 -33.04 -50.18
N PHE A 13 18.12 -33.56 -49.11
CA PHE A 13 17.42 -33.87 -47.87
C PHE A 13 17.08 -32.56 -47.15
N TYR A 14 15.83 -32.10 -47.23
CA TYR A 14 15.27 -31.15 -46.27
C TYR A 14 15.02 -31.90 -44.96
N THR A 15 15.88 -31.70 -43.96
CA THR A 15 15.57 -32.05 -42.59
C THR A 15 14.53 -31.06 -42.08
N ALA A 16 13.27 -31.51 -41.97
CA ALA A 16 12.25 -30.78 -41.25
C ALA A 16 12.70 -30.63 -39.78
N VAL A 17 13.11 -29.42 -39.40
CA VAL A 17 13.28 -29.05 -38.01
C VAL A 17 11.89 -29.11 -37.38
N ILE A 18 11.62 -30.17 -36.62
CA ILE A 18 10.47 -30.23 -35.73
C ILE A 18 10.67 -29.09 -34.73
N ALA A 19 9.93 -28.00 -34.90
CA ALA A 19 9.86 -26.93 -33.92
C ALA A 19 9.43 -27.56 -32.59
N GLN A 20 10.24 -27.41 -31.53
CA GLN A 20 9.79 -27.77 -30.19
C GLN A 20 8.52 -26.97 -29.90
N PRO A 21 7.46 -27.60 -29.36
CA PRO A 21 6.25 -26.87 -29.00
C PRO A 21 6.61 -25.73 -28.05
N HIS A 22 6.28 -24.50 -28.41
CA HIS A 22 6.45 -23.35 -27.52
C HIS A 22 5.77 -23.66 -26.18
N GLN A 23 6.56 -23.63 -25.10
CA GLN A 23 6.06 -23.88 -23.75
C GLN A 23 5.01 -22.82 -23.40
N LYS A 24 3.76 -23.25 -23.18
CA LYS A 24 2.65 -22.35 -22.86
C LYS A 24 2.74 -21.93 -21.39
N PHE A 25 2.96 -20.64 -21.14
CA PHE A 25 2.92 -20.06 -19.81
C PHE A 25 1.49 -19.65 -19.44
N SER A 26 1.14 -19.75 -18.16
CA SER A 26 -0.20 -19.46 -17.66
C SER A 26 -0.23 -18.49 -16.47
N ALA A 27 0.93 -18.18 -15.91
CA ALA A 27 1.08 -17.32 -14.74
C ALA A 27 2.51 -16.75 -14.70
N TYR A 28 2.80 -15.97 -13.67
CA TYR A 28 4.09 -15.39 -13.36
C TYR A 28 4.46 -15.68 -11.90
N LEU A 29 5.75 -15.88 -11.68
CA LEU A 29 6.38 -15.92 -10.36
C LEU A 29 7.15 -14.62 -10.16
N PHE A 30 6.84 -13.88 -9.09
CA PHE A 30 7.65 -12.76 -8.63
C PHE A 30 8.50 -13.23 -7.44
N THR A 31 9.82 -13.13 -7.57
CA THR A 31 10.80 -13.36 -6.50
C THR A 31 11.35 -12.03 -5.99
N TYR A 32 11.27 -11.79 -4.68
CA TYR A 32 11.60 -10.51 -4.06
C TYR A 32 12.08 -10.68 -2.61
N PHE A 33 12.48 -9.57 -1.97
CA PHE A 33 12.67 -9.43 -0.52
C PHE A 33 11.94 -8.16 -0.04
N THR A 34 11.87 -7.88 1.26
CA THR A 34 11.03 -6.77 1.79
C THR A 34 11.81 -5.61 2.40
N GLY A 35 13.14 -5.65 2.38
CA GLY A 35 13.99 -4.58 2.89
C GLY A 35 14.92 -5.05 4.01
N SER A 36 15.38 -4.13 4.85
CA SER A 36 16.22 -4.43 6.02
C SER A 36 15.37 -4.82 7.25
N LYS A 37 16.01 -5.14 8.39
CA LYS A 37 15.36 -5.51 9.67
C LYS A 37 14.52 -6.78 9.59
N GLY A 38 15.15 -7.92 9.33
CA GLY A 38 14.47 -9.20 9.09
C GLY A 38 13.73 -9.30 7.74
N GLY A 39 13.95 -8.36 6.81
CA GLY A 39 13.35 -8.40 5.46
C GLY A 39 14.26 -8.98 4.36
N GLU A 40 15.51 -9.30 4.68
CA GLU A 40 16.58 -9.73 3.74
C GLU A 40 16.52 -11.24 3.50
N GLU A 41 15.39 -11.69 2.95
CA GLU A 41 15.10 -13.10 2.72
C GLU A 41 14.23 -13.29 1.47
N ILE A 42 14.40 -14.42 0.78
CA ILE A 42 13.69 -14.71 -0.47
C ILE A 42 12.22 -14.99 -0.20
N ARG A 43 11.34 -14.29 -0.92
CA ARG A 43 9.88 -14.44 -0.90
C ARG A 43 9.35 -14.61 -2.32
N PHE A 44 8.19 -15.27 -2.43
CA PHE A 44 7.52 -15.52 -3.70
C PHE A 44 6.10 -14.96 -3.73
N ALA A 45 5.67 -14.47 -4.88
CA ALA A 45 4.29 -14.12 -5.20
C ALA A 45 3.90 -14.66 -6.58
N LEU A 46 2.60 -14.88 -6.79
CA LEU A 46 2.05 -15.33 -8.06
C LEU A 46 1.13 -14.28 -8.67
N SER A 47 1.07 -14.24 -10.00
CA SER A 47 0.06 -13.51 -10.77
C SER A 47 -0.37 -14.33 -11.98
N ASN A 48 -1.66 -14.27 -12.34
CA ASN A 48 -2.14 -14.91 -13.57
C ASN A 48 -1.92 -14.04 -14.81
N ASP A 49 -1.84 -12.72 -14.65
CA ASP A 49 -1.86 -11.74 -15.74
C ASP A 49 -0.61 -10.85 -15.79
N GLY A 50 0.18 -10.79 -14.71
CA GLY A 50 1.37 -9.94 -14.59
C GLY A 50 1.05 -8.56 -14.01
N TYR A 51 -0.17 -8.35 -13.52
CA TYR A 51 -0.66 -7.09 -12.95
C TYR A 51 -1.14 -7.27 -11.51
N HIS A 52 -1.83 -8.37 -11.21
CA HIS A 52 -2.40 -8.62 -9.89
C HIS A 52 -1.59 -9.73 -9.22
N PHE A 53 -0.68 -9.36 -8.30
CA PHE A 53 0.17 -10.31 -7.58
C PHE A 53 -0.35 -10.57 -6.16
N ARG A 54 -0.24 -11.83 -5.73
CA ARG A 54 -0.48 -12.23 -4.34
C ARG A 54 0.71 -13.00 -3.80
N ALA A 55 1.22 -12.57 -2.65
CA ALA A 55 2.29 -13.26 -1.93
C ALA A 55 1.87 -14.69 -1.58
N LEU A 56 2.80 -15.63 -1.75
CA LEU A 56 2.69 -16.99 -1.23
C LEU A 56 3.19 -17.04 0.22
N ASN A 57 2.87 -18.13 0.93
CA ASN A 57 3.37 -18.40 2.28
C ASN A 57 3.09 -17.26 3.28
N ASN A 58 1.94 -16.57 3.16
CA ASN A 58 1.62 -15.40 3.98
C ASN A 58 2.71 -14.30 3.97
N ASN A 59 3.43 -14.14 2.85
CA ASN A 59 4.56 -13.22 2.72
C ASN A 59 5.75 -13.55 3.64
N HIS A 60 5.79 -14.74 4.24
CA HIS A 60 6.97 -15.27 4.90
C HIS A 60 7.98 -15.79 3.87
N PRO A 61 9.28 -15.83 4.24
CA PRO A 61 10.32 -16.36 3.37
C PRO A 61 10.02 -17.78 2.88
N VAL A 62 10.39 -18.07 1.64
CA VAL A 62 10.29 -19.42 1.05
C VAL A 62 11.59 -20.22 1.21
N LEU A 63 12.66 -19.54 1.61
CA LEU A 63 13.97 -20.10 1.95
C LEU A 63 14.45 -19.46 3.25
N ASN A 64 15.11 -20.25 4.09
CA ASN A 64 15.78 -19.73 5.29
C ASN A 64 17.14 -19.15 4.89
N SER A 65 17.31 -17.84 5.04
CA SER A 65 18.55 -17.15 4.64
C SER A 65 19.79 -17.69 5.35
N ALA A 66 19.67 -18.14 6.59
CA ALA A 66 20.79 -18.71 7.35
C ALA A 66 21.35 -20.01 6.75
N ASP A 67 20.55 -20.73 5.95
CA ASP A 67 20.96 -21.99 5.33
C ASP A 67 21.62 -21.79 3.96
N ILE A 68 21.45 -20.60 3.34
CA ILE A 68 21.87 -20.33 1.96
C ILE A 68 22.92 -19.22 1.83
N SER A 69 23.08 -18.38 2.85
CA SER A 69 23.92 -17.18 2.82
C SER A 69 24.98 -17.22 3.92
N ALA A 70 26.17 -16.67 3.65
CA ALA A 70 27.23 -16.61 4.65
C ALA A 70 27.00 -15.51 5.69
N THR A 71 26.27 -14.45 5.33
CA THR A 71 25.90 -13.37 6.25
C THR A 71 24.61 -13.65 7.03
N GLY A 72 23.81 -14.63 6.59
CA GLY A 72 22.47 -14.91 7.09
C GLY A 72 21.39 -14.00 6.53
N GLY A 73 21.66 -13.24 5.46
CA GLY A 73 20.71 -12.38 4.76
C GLY A 73 20.94 -12.41 3.24
N VAL A 74 19.89 -12.27 2.46
CA VAL A 74 19.95 -12.21 1.00
C VAL A 74 19.08 -11.09 0.43
N ARG A 75 19.59 -10.44 -0.62
CA ARG A 75 18.97 -9.30 -1.28
C ARG A 75 18.97 -9.48 -2.79
N ASP A 76 18.14 -8.68 -3.46
CA ASP A 76 18.17 -8.49 -4.92
C ASP A 76 18.09 -9.80 -5.74
N PRO A 77 17.12 -10.70 -5.46
CA PRO A 77 17.09 -11.98 -6.13
C PRO A 77 16.67 -11.89 -7.60
N HIS A 78 17.44 -12.55 -8.45
CA HIS A 78 17.11 -12.76 -9.84
C HIS A 78 16.95 -14.24 -10.16
N ILE A 79 15.79 -14.62 -10.70
CA ILE A 79 15.44 -15.99 -11.07
C ILE A 79 15.26 -16.12 -12.58
N MET A 80 15.75 -17.22 -13.16
CA MET A 80 15.50 -17.56 -14.55
C MET A 80 15.28 -19.06 -14.77
N ARG A 81 14.59 -19.37 -15.87
CA ARG A 81 14.49 -20.72 -16.42
C ARG A 81 15.67 -20.98 -17.34
N ALA A 82 16.35 -22.09 -17.11
CA ALA A 82 17.44 -22.58 -17.94
C ALA A 82 16.96 -22.94 -19.36
N ALA A 83 17.87 -22.93 -20.32
CA ALA A 83 17.62 -23.28 -21.72
C ALA A 83 17.16 -24.74 -21.92
N ASP A 84 17.33 -25.61 -20.92
CA ASP A 84 16.79 -26.98 -20.94
C ASP A 84 15.28 -27.06 -20.65
N GLY A 85 14.65 -25.93 -20.30
CA GLY A 85 13.22 -25.79 -20.04
C GLY A 85 12.73 -26.33 -18.68
N LYS A 86 13.62 -26.97 -17.90
CA LYS A 86 13.26 -27.70 -16.66
C LYS A 86 14.10 -27.33 -15.44
N THR A 87 15.26 -26.73 -15.63
CA THR A 87 16.13 -26.24 -14.55
C THR A 87 15.85 -24.76 -14.32
N PHE A 88 15.96 -24.33 -13.07
CA PHE A 88 15.83 -22.95 -12.63
C PHE A 88 17.09 -22.53 -11.90
N TYR A 89 17.58 -21.36 -12.24
CA TYR A 89 18.70 -20.72 -11.58
C TYR A 89 18.23 -19.45 -10.87
N MET A 90 18.76 -19.22 -9.68
CA MET A 90 18.58 -17.97 -8.97
C MET A 90 19.94 -17.48 -8.47
N VAL A 91 20.13 -16.17 -8.49
CA VAL A 91 21.26 -15.51 -7.86
C VAL A 91 20.75 -14.41 -6.94
N ALA A 92 21.47 -14.12 -5.87
CA ALA A 92 21.14 -13.08 -4.91
C ALA A 92 22.41 -12.51 -4.28
N THR A 93 22.36 -11.26 -3.82
CA THR A 93 23.42 -10.65 -3.01
C THR A 93 23.40 -11.27 -1.61
N ASP A 94 24.58 -11.65 -1.08
CA ASP A 94 24.72 -12.22 0.26
C ASP A 94 24.99 -11.11 1.29
N MET A 95 23.91 -10.51 1.80
CA MET A 95 24.00 -9.32 2.65
C MET A 95 22.99 -9.32 3.78
N ASN A 96 23.48 -9.03 4.99
CA ASN A 96 22.68 -8.76 6.18
C ASN A 96 23.02 -7.36 6.73
N THR A 97 22.23 -6.36 6.33
CA THR A 97 22.47 -4.95 6.69
C THR A 97 22.15 -4.64 8.14
N GLU A 98 21.28 -5.41 8.77
CA GLU A 98 20.96 -5.26 10.19
C GLU A 98 22.15 -5.65 11.07
N LYS A 99 22.85 -6.74 10.71
CA LYS A 99 23.97 -7.27 11.47
C LYS A 99 25.30 -6.64 11.12
N TYR A 100 25.54 -6.33 9.84
CA TYR A 100 26.85 -5.91 9.33
C TYR A 100 26.87 -4.53 8.68
N GLY A 101 25.73 -3.84 8.59
CA GLY A 101 25.63 -2.57 7.87
C GLY A 101 25.77 -2.72 6.35
N TRP A 102 26.05 -1.61 5.65
CA TRP A 102 26.05 -1.54 4.18
C TRP A 102 27.36 -1.93 3.51
N GLY A 103 28.36 -2.41 4.25
CA GLY A 103 29.57 -2.92 3.64
C GLY A 103 30.74 -3.06 4.62
N PRO A 104 31.83 -3.69 4.16
CA PRO A 104 32.03 -4.23 2.81
C PRO A 104 31.26 -5.53 2.52
N ASP A 105 30.91 -5.76 1.25
CA ASP A 105 30.18 -6.94 0.75
C ASP A 105 30.97 -7.60 -0.39
N TYR A 106 31.15 -8.91 -0.33
CA TYR A 106 32.09 -9.64 -1.20
C TYR A 106 31.45 -10.78 -1.98
N SER A 107 30.18 -11.08 -1.71
CA SER A 107 29.64 -12.41 -1.95
C SER A 107 28.28 -12.38 -2.63
N MET A 108 28.02 -13.42 -3.39
CA MET A 108 26.69 -13.71 -3.92
C MET A 108 26.34 -15.18 -3.67
N VAL A 109 25.04 -15.44 -3.61
CA VAL A 109 24.49 -16.79 -3.50
C VAL A 109 24.02 -17.24 -4.87
N LEU A 110 24.46 -18.43 -5.31
CA LEU A 110 23.94 -19.13 -6.48
C LEU A 110 23.00 -20.23 -6.00
N LEU A 111 21.82 -20.34 -6.60
CA LEU A 111 20.84 -21.37 -6.30
C LEU A 111 20.35 -22.08 -7.56
N LYS A 112 20.01 -23.35 -7.40
CA LYS A 112 19.52 -24.21 -8.48
C LYS A 112 18.37 -25.09 -8.01
N SER A 113 17.33 -25.20 -8.84
CA SER A 113 16.15 -26.04 -8.62
C SER A 113 15.67 -26.69 -9.93
N THR A 114 14.87 -27.73 -9.85
CA THR A 114 14.14 -28.34 -10.99
C THR A 114 12.62 -28.31 -10.79
N ASP A 115 12.14 -27.78 -9.67
CA ASP A 115 10.72 -27.78 -9.29
C ASP A 115 10.24 -26.45 -8.66
N LEU A 116 11.12 -25.46 -8.55
CA LEU A 116 10.92 -24.15 -7.89
C LEU A 116 10.67 -24.21 -6.37
N VAL A 117 10.68 -25.40 -5.78
CA VAL A 117 10.36 -25.61 -4.36
C VAL A 117 11.60 -26.03 -3.58
N GLN A 118 12.35 -27.01 -4.09
CA GLN A 118 13.59 -27.49 -3.51
C GLN A 118 14.76 -26.81 -4.18
N TRP A 119 15.62 -26.18 -3.37
CA TRP A 119 16.76 -25.41 -3.84
C TRP A 119 18.05 -25.94 -3.25
N SER A 120 19.05 -26.12 -4.11
CA SER A 120 20.45 -26.23 -3.69
C SER A 120 21.09 -24.86 -3.79
N SER A 121 22.02 -24.54 -2.89
CA SER A 121 22.68 -23.23 -2.81
C SER A 121 24.20 -23.36 -2.71
N LYS A 122 24.90 -22.33 -3.18
CA LYS A 122 26.33 -22.15 -2.99
C LYS A 122 26.67 -20.66 -2.95
N THR A 123 27.27 -20.22 -1.84
CA THR A 123 27.86 -18.88 -1.74
C THR A 123 29.23 -18.86 -2.40
N ILE A 124 29.50 -17.80 -3.16
CA ILE A 124 30.82 -17.49 -3.71
C ILE A 124 31.29 -16.13 -3.22
N ASP A 125 32.57 -16.03 -2.88
CA ASP A 125 33.25 -14.82 -2.44
C ASP A 125 34.24 -14.40 -3.52
N ILE A 126 33.96 -13.28 -4.19
CA ILE A 126 34.73 -12.81 -5.36
C ILE A 126 36.19 -12.53 -4.98
N THR A 127 36.43 -12.05 -3.76
CA THR A 127 37.78 -11.71 -3.28
C THR A 127 38.68 -12.93 -3.11
N LYS A 128 38.07 -14.12 -2.94
CA LYS A 128 38.77 -15.40 -2.74
C LYS A 128 38.89 -16.23 -4.01
N LEU A 129 38.09 -15.94 -5.03
CA LEU A 129 38.11 -16.70 -6.29
C LEU A 129 39.26 -16.29 -7.22
N TYR A 130 39.64 -15.01 -7.20
CA TYR A 130 40.62 -14.46 -8.13
C TYR A 130 41.47 -13.39 -7.43
N GLU A 131 42.80 -13.56 -7.39
CA GLU A 131 43.72 -12.65 -6.68
C GLU A 131 43.57 -11.18 -7.10
N LYS A 132 43.33 -10.95 -8.40
CA LYS A 132 43.10 -9.62 -8.98
C LYS A 132 41.91 -8.88 -8.37
N PHE A 133 40.93 -9.60 -7.82
CA PHE A 133 39.71 -9.05 -7.25
C PHE A 133 39.72 -9.01 -5.72
N ALA A 134 40.88 -9.24 -5.07
CA ALA A 134 41.01 -9.20 -3.61
C ALA A 134 40.65 -7.85 -2.99
N GLY A 135 40.71 -6.74 -3.75
CA GLY A 135 40.36 -5.38 -3.31
C GLY A 135 38.91 -4.96 -3.55
N VAL A 136 38.05 -5.88 -4.00
CA VAL A 136 36.61 -5.61 -4.18
C VAL A 136 35.95 -5.41 -2.81
N ASN A 137 35.05 -4.43 -2.70
CA ASN A 137 34.30 -4.16 -1.46
C ASN A 137 32.77 -4.08 -1.64
N ARG A 138 32.26 -4.31 -2.86
CA ARG A 138 30.83 -4.48 -3.16
C ARG A 138 30.62 -5.52 -4.25
N VAL A 139 29.68 -6.44 -4.04
CA VAL A 139 29.22 -7.44 -5.02
C VAL A 139 27.68 -7.49 -4.96
N TRP A 140 27.03 -6.62 -5.73
CA TRP A 140 25.60 -6.33 -5.56
C TRP A 140 24.76 -6.66 -6.78
N ALA A 141 23.49 -7.00 -6.52
CA ALA A 141 22.44 -7.23 -7.50
C ALA A 141 22.88 -8.15 -8.66
N PRO A 142 23.34 -9.39 -8.39
CA PRO A 142 23.66 -10.32 -9.45
C PRO A 142 22.40 -10.71 -10.22
N GLN A 143 22.53 -10.86 -11.53
CA GLN A 143 21.50 -11.35 -12.43
C GLN A 143 22.10 -12.40 -13.38
N THR A 144 21.25 -13.14 -14.09
CA THR A 144 21.67 -14.24 -14.97
C THR A 144 20.99 -14.18 -16.33
N ILE A 145 21.72 -14.45 -17.41
CA ILE A 145 21.19 -14.57 -18.77
C ILE A 145 21.87 -15.72 -19.52
N TYR A 146 21.13 -16.39 -20.42
CA TYR A 146 21.68 -17.44 -21.25
C TYR A 146 22.36 -16.85 -22.50
N ASP A 147 23.60 -17.27 -22.75
CA ASP A 147 24.35 -16.94 -23.97
C ASP A 147 24.17 -18.07 -24.99
N PRO A 148 23.38 -17.86 -26.07
CA PRO A 148 23.14 -18.89 -27.07
C PRO A 148 24.37 -19.19 -27.94
N GLN A 149 25.31 -18.25 -28.08
CA GLN A 149 26.53 -18.44 -28.87
C GLN A 149 27.49 -19.39 -28.13
N LYS A 150 27.65 -19.20 -26.82
CA LYS A 150 28.53 -20.03 -25.98
C LYS A 150 27.85 -21.24 -25.35
N LYS A 151 26.52 -21.28 -25.37
CA LYS A 151 25.70 -22.28 -24.69
C LYS A 151 25.98 -22.37 -23.18
N GLN A 152 26.28 -21.22 -22.57
CA GLN A 152 26.61 -21.07 -21.16
C GLN A 152 25.71 -20.00 -20.52
N TYR A 153 25.66 -19.98 -19.19
CA TYR A 153 24.96 -18.95 -18.44
C TYR A 153 25.95 -17.88 -18.01
N MET A 154 25.64 -16.63 -18.32
CA MET A 154 26.39 -15.46 -17.89
C MET A 154 25.73 -14.91 -16.62
N ILE A 155 26.52 -14.74 -15.56
CA ILE A 155 26.15 -13.99 -14.37
C ILE A 155 26.77 -12.61 -14.48
N TYR A 156 26.01 -11.56 -14.19
CA TYR A 156 26.47 -10.18 -14.22
C TYR A 156 25.97 -9.43 -12.98
N TRP A 157 26.79 -8.52 -12.44
CA TRP A 157 26.56 -7.88 -11.15
C TRP A 157 27.27 -6.54 -11.05
N SER A 158 26.89 -5.75 -10.05
CA SER A 158 27.53 -4.47 -9.72
C SER A 158 28.74 -4.72 -8.81
N MET A 159 29.88 -4.15 -9.15
CA MET A 159 31.12 -4.37 -8.42
C MET A 159 31.91 -3.08 -8.22
N ARG A 160 32.51 -2.93 -7.03
CA ARG A 160 33.33 -1.76 -6.67
C ARG A 160 34.67 -2.16 -6.07
N PHE A 161 35.70 -1.38 -6.41
CA PHE A 161 37.03 -1.46 -5.83
C PHE A 161 37.29 -0.20 -5.00
N GLY A 162 37.53 -0.34 -3.70
CA GLY A 162 37.80 0.81 -2.82
C GLY A 162 36.73 1.91 -2.94
N GLU A 163 37.15 3.11 -3.34
CA GLU A 163 36.30 4.29 -3.55
C GLU A 163 36.01 4.58 -5.03
N GLU A 164 36.31 3.65 -5.94
CA GLU A 164 35.93 3.79 -7.34
C GLU A 164 34.40 3.83 -7.52
N ALA A 165 33.95 4.30 -8.68
CA ALA A 165 32.57 4.15 -9.09
C ALA A 165 32.21 2.66 -9.27
N ASP A 166 31.02 2.27 -8.80
CA ASP A 166 30.46 0.95 -9.07
C ASP A 166 30.29 0.75 -10.59
N LYS A 167 30.68 -0.44 -11.07
CA LYS A 167 30.61 -0.82 -12.49
C LYS A 167 29.95 -2.19 -12.62
N ILE A 168 29.32 -2.45 -13.76
CA ILE A 168 28.73 -3.77 -14.04
C ILE A 168 29.80 -4.70 -14.63
N TYR A 169 30.00 -5.86 -14.01
CA TYR A 169 30.87 -6.94 -14.45
C TYR A 169 30.06 -8.18 -14.83
N TYR A 170 30.69 -9.09 -15.57
CA TYR A 170 30.14 -10.39 -15.90
C TYR A 170 31.18 -11.51 -15.86
N ALA A 171 30.72 -12.73 -15.64
CA ALA A 171 31.46 -13.98 -15.78
C ALA A 171 30.51 -15.11 -16.19
N TYR A 172 31.03 -16.17 -16.80
CA TYR A 172 30.23 -17.37 -17.08
C TYR A 172 30.22 -18.28 -15.86
N ALA A 173 29.04 -18.79 -15.52
CA ALA A 173 28.88 -19.81 -14.49
C ALA A 173 29.44 -21.16 -14.98
N ASN A 174 29.96 -21.95 -14.04
CA ASN A 174 30.32 -23.33 -14.31
C ASN A 174 29.08 -24.19 -14.61
N LYS A 175 29.30 -25.37 -15.19
CA LYS A 175 28.21 -26.28 -15.61
C LYS A 175 27.24 -26.67 -14.49
N ASP A 176 27.74 -26.80 -13.25
CA ASP A 176 26.93 -27.21 -12.11
C ASP A 176 26.13 -26.05 -11.50
N PHE A 177 26.45 -24.81 -11.87
CA PHE A 177 25.93 -23.55 -11.32
C PHE A 177 26.25 -23.38 -9.83
N THR A 178 27.48 -23.71 -9.46
CA THR A 178 28.01 -23.59 -8.09
C THR A 178 29.17 -22.59 -7.99
N GLY A 179 29.52 -21.93 -9.10
CA GLY A 179 30.55 -20.91 -9.15
C GLY A 179 30.81 -20.40 -10.56
N LEU A 180 31.93 -19.69 -10.73
CA LEU A 180 32.32 -19.07 -11.98
C LEU A 180 33.37 -19.91 -12.72
N GLU A 181 33.26 -20.01 -14.04
CA GLU A 181 34.20 -20.69 -14.93
C GLU A 181 35.22 -19.71 -15.54
N THR A 182 34.86 -18.43 -15.67
CA THR A 182 35.73 -17.40 -16.26
C THR A 182 35.99 -16.25 -15.29
N GLU A 183 37.18 -15.66 -15.37
CA GLU A 183 37.49 -14.41 -14.65
C GLU A 183 36.48 -13.28 -14.99
N PRO A 184 36.02 -12.49 -14.00
CA PRO A 184 35.14 -11.36 -14.23
C PRO A 184 35.70 -10.33 -15.21
N LYS A 185 34.84 -9.80 -16.08
CA LYS A 185 35.16 -8.72 -17.02
C LYS A 185 34.13 -7.61 -16.92
N GLN A 186 34.55 -6.36 -17.06
CA GLN A 186 33.63 -5.24 -17.07
C GLN A 186 32.73 -5.33 -18.32
N LEU A 187 31.42 -5.28 -18.12
CA LEU A 187 30.40 -5.44 -19.16
C LEU A 187 30.13 -4.12 -19.89
N PHE A 188 29.97 -3.04 -19.15
CA PHE A 188 29.59 -1.74 -19.67
C PHE A 188 30.56 -0.65 -19.22
N PHE A 189 31.01 0.15 -20.18
CA PHE A 189 31.88 1.30 -19.96
C PHE A 189 31.05 2.56 -20.15
N LYS A 190 30.50 3.08 -19.04
CA LYS A 190 29.70 4.31 -19.07
C LYS A 190 30.59 5.48 -19.56
N PRO A 191 30.16 6.28 -20.56
CA PRO A 191 31.02 7.28 -21.20
C PRO A 191 31.64 8.33 -20.26
N ASP A 192 30.95 8.69 -19.17
CA ASP A 192 31.43 9.67 -18.19
C ASP A 192 32.21 9.04 -17.01
N GLY A 193 32.39 7.71 -17.01
CA GLY A 193 33.07 6.98 -15.94
C GLY A 193 32.30 6.92 -14.61
N GLY A 194 31.08 7.44 -14.53
CA GLY A 194 30.27 7.43 -13.32
C GLY A 194 29.69 6.05 -12.99
N ALA A 195 29.08 5.93 -11.81
CA ALA A 195 28.55 4.66 -11.32
C ALA A 195 27.39 4.13 -12.17
N CYS A 196 27.40 2.82 -12.41
CA CYS A 196 26.30 2.05 -12.95
C CYS A 196 26.11 0.75 -12.15
N ILE A 197 24.90 0.55 -11.63
CA ILE A 197 24.53 -0.61 -10.80
C ILE A 197 23.18 -1.19 -11.22
N ASP A 198 22.78 -2.29 -10.58
CA ASP A 198 21.48 -2.96 -10.75
C ASP A 198 21.14 -3.22 -12.22
N GLY A 199 22.04 -3.92 -12.91
CA GLY A 199 21.88 -4.23 -14.33
C GLY A 199 20.75 -5.24 -14.57
N ASP A 200 19.94 -5.00 -15.60
CA ASP A 200 18.93 -5.94 -16.12
C ASP A 200 19.02 -5.98 -17.66
N ILE A 201 19.26 -7.16 -18.24
CA ILE A 201 19.48 -7.33 -19.69
C ILE A 201 18.29 -8.01 -20.35
N VAL A 202 17.66 -7.32 -21.30
CA VAL A 202 16.58 -7.86 -22.12
C VAL A 202 17.02 -8.02 -23.57
N TYR A 203 16.85 -9.22 -24.12
CA TYR A 203 17.05 -9.48 -25.55
C TYR A 203 15.75 -9.24 -26.34
N LYS A 204 15.80 -8.35 -27.34
CA LYS A 204 14.67 -8.02 -28.22
C LYS A 204 15.18 -7.59 -29.60
N ASN A 205 14.58 -8.13 -30.67
CA ASN A 205 14.87 -7.75 -32.05
C ASN A 205 16.38 -7.75 -32.40
N ASN A 206 17.08 -8.82 -32.03
CA ASN A 206 18.54 -8.98 -32.21
C ASN A 206 19.40 -7.94 -31.50
N LYS A 207 18.89 -7.33 -30.43
CA LYS A 207 19.63 -6.39 -29.58
C LYS A 207 19.49 -6.75 -28.12
N TYR A 208 20.51 -6.41 -27.35
CA TYR A 208 20.55 -6.50 -25.90
C TYR A 208 20.35 -5.10 -25.31
N TYR A 209 19.32 -4.95 -24.48
CA TYR A 209 18.99 -3.72 -23.76
C TYR A 209 19.42 -3.90 -22.31
N LEU A 210 20.48 -3.24 -21.89
CA LEU A 210 20.94 -3.18 -20.51
C LEU A 210 20.29 -1.97 -19.82
N PHE A 211 19.29 -2.24 -18.97
CA PHE A 211 18.79 -1.29 -18.00
C PHE A 211 19.77 -1.23 -16.83
N PHE A 212 20.05 -0.03 -16.32
CA PHE A 212 20.93 0.15 -15.17
C PHE A 212 20.57 1.42 -14.40
N LYS A 213 20.85 1.40 -13.09
CA LYS A 213 20.75 2.55 -12.21
C LYS A 213 22.02 3.40 -12.29
N THR A 214 21.84 4.72 -12.36
CA THR A 214 22.91 5.70 -12.17
C THR A 214 22.94 6.20 -10.72
N GLU A 215 24.12 6.57 -10.21
CA GLU A 215 24.28 7.25 -8.92
C GLU A 215 24.94 8.64 -9.08
N GLY A 216 24.91 9.47 -8.03
CA GLY A 216 25.50 10.81 -8.02
C GLY A 216 24.58 11.91 -8.58
N SER A 217 25.11 12.83 -9.40
CA SER A 217 24.38 13.95 -9.99
C SER A 217 23.45 13.48 -11.13
N GLY A 218 22.39 12.77 -10.74
CA GLY A 218 21.35 12.23 -11.62
C GLY A 218 21.07 10.75 -11.31
N ALA A 219 20.33 10.45 -10.25
CA ALA A 219 19.91 9.09 -9.93
C ALA A 219 18.66 8.68 -10.74
N GLY A 220 18.67 7.47 -11.29
CA GLY A 220 17.56 6.97 -12.09
C GLY A 220 17.93 5.78 -12.98
N ILE A 221 16.99 5.32 -13.80
CA ILE A 221 17.21 4.19 -14.71
C ILE A 221 17.50 4.71 -16.12
N LYS A 222 18.61 4.28 -16.70
CA LYS A 222 18.98 4.50 -18.10
C LYS A 222 19.16 3.17 -18.83
N ILE A 223 19.28 3.24 -20.16
CA ILE A 223 19.45 2.07 -21.02
C ILE A 223 20.74 2.21 -21.83
N ALA A 224 21.51 1.12 -21.94
CA ALA A 224 22.53 0.97 -22.96
C ALA A 224 22.15 -0.20 -23.90
N VAL A 225 22.40 -0.06 -25.20
CA VAL A 225 21.95 -1.04 -26.20
C VAL A 225 23.14 -1.58 -26.99
N SER A 226 23.18 -2.90 -27.21
CA SER A 226 24.21 -3.57 -28.00
C SER A 226 23.62 -4.59 -28.98
N ASP A 227 24.37 -4.91 -30.02
CA ASP A 227 24.13 -6.08 -30.88
C ASP A 227 24.76 -7.37 -30.29
N GLU A 228 25.72 -7.24 -29.37
CA GLU A 228 26.43 -8.35 -28.73
C GLU A 228 26.19 -8.38 -27.23
N LEU A 229 26.02 -9.57 -26.64
CA LEU A 229 25.70 -9.70 -25.21
C LEU A 229 26.76 -9.11 -24.28
N THR A 230 28.04 -9.21 -24.66
CA THR A 230 29.19 -8.97 -23.77
C THR A 230 30.03 -7.74 -24.10
N SER A 231 29.67 -6.98 -25.14
CA SER A 231 30.43 -5.81 -25.59
C SER A 231 29.56 -4.88 -26.42
N GLY A 232 30.04 -3.69 -26.80
CA GLY A 232 29.36 -2.84 -27.79
C GLY A 232 28.16 -2.03 -27.29
N TYR A 233 27.90 -2.01 -25.98
CA TYR A 233 26.81 -1.25 -25.38
C TYR A 233 26.97 0.26 -25.60
N VAL A 234 26.00 0.87 -26.29
CA VAL A 234 25.90 2.31 -26.54
C VAL A 234 24.83 2.91 -25.64
N LEU A 235 25.19 3.93 -24.86
CA LEU A 235 24.28 4.63 -23.97
C LEU A 235 23.16 5.34 -24.75
N ARG A 236 21.91 5.11 -24.34
CA ARG A 236 20.76 5.96 -24.67
C ARG A 236 20.57 6.94 -23.52
N ASP A 237 21.04 8.17 -23.72
CA ASP A 237 21.12 9.16 -22.65
C ASP A 237 19.75 9.79 -22.31
N LYS A 238 18.84 8.95 -21.81
CA LYS A 238 17.47 9.29 -21.42
C LYS A 238 17.09 8.45 -20.21
N TYR A 239 16.52 9.10 -19.20
CA TYR A 239 15.89 8.42 -18.08
C TYR A 239 14.56 7.80 -18.50
N VAL A 240 14.32 6.56 -18.11
CA VAL A 240 13.12 5.81 -18.50
C VAL A 240 12.09 5.67 -17.39
N GLN A 241 12.45 5.98 -16.14
CA GLN A 241 11.49 6.06 -15.04
C GLN A 241 10.49 7.20 -15.26
N GLN A 242 9.27 7.02 -14.75
CA GLN A 242 8.15 7.97 -14.83
C GLN A 242 7.99 8.77 -13.53
N THR A 243 9.08 8.92 -12.77
CA THR A 243 9.14 9.68 -11.52
C THR A 243 10.43 10.49 -11.44
N LYS A 244 10.44 11.52 -10.59
CA LYS A 244 11.62 12.31 -10.22
C LYS A 244 12.29 11.79 -8.94
N ASP A 245 11.62 10.91 -8.20
CA ASP A 245 12.18 10.33 -6.98
C ASP A 245 13.33 9.36 -7.33
N PRO A 246 14.29 9.16 -6.42
CA PRO A 246 15.31 8.14 -6.58
C PRO A 246 14.71 6.73 -6.74
N VAL A 247 15.22 5.98 -7.72
CA VAL A 247 14.77 4.63 -8.05
C VAL A 247 15.95 3.66 -8.20
N GLU A 248 15.68 2.37 -7.98
CA GLU A 248 16.66 1.30 -8.12
C GLU A 248 16.05 -0.04 -8.54
N GLY A 249 16.90 -1.04 -8.75
CA GLY A 249 16.46 -2.41 -9.01
C GLY A 249 15.51 -2.55 -10.20
N ALA A 250 15.94 -2.09 -11.38
CA ALA A 250 15.17 -2.26 -12.61
C ALA A 250 14.94 -3.75 -12.89
N GLY A 251 13.70 -4.12 -13.12
CA GLY A 251 13.31 -5.46 -13.53
C GLY A 251 12.35 -5.40 -14.70
N THR A 252 12.69 -6.07 -15.79
CA THR A 252 11.87 -6.07 -17.00
C THR A 252 11.37 -7.47 -17.32
N PHE A 253 10.06 -7.63 -17.54
CA PHE A 253 9.50 -8.91 -17.94
C PHE A 253 8.51 -8.78 -19.09
N LYS A 254 8.41 -9.83 -19.90
CA LYS A 254 7.51 -9.90 -21.06
C LYS A 254 6.14 -10.42 -20.62
N LEU A 255 5.08 -9.83 -21.15
CA LEU A 255 3.72 -10.33 -20.94
C LEU A 255 3.47 -11.59 -21.79
N ASN A 256 2.88 -12.61 -21.17
CA ASN A 256 2.55 -13.92 -21.73
C ASN A 256 1.60 -13.85 -22.93
N ASP A 257 0.77 -12.81 -23.01
CA ASP A 257 -0.13 -12.54 -24.13
C ASP A 257 0.58 -11.87 -25.32
N GLY A 258 1.86 -11.50 -25.16
CA GLY A 258 2.65 -10.83 -26.18
C GLY A 258 2.34 -9.34 -26.35
N SER A 259 1.51 -8.75 -25.51
CA SER A 259 1.08 -7.34 -25.61
C SER A 259 2.18 -6.32 -25.32
N GLY A 260 3.29 -6.76 -24.72
CA GLY A 260 4.47 -5.93 -24.48
C GLY A 260 5.33 -6.41 -23.32
N TYR A 261 5.98 -5.45 -22.68
CA TYR A 261 6.85 -5.63 -21.53
C TYR A 261 6.40 -4.72 -20.39
N ILE A 262 6.70 -5.15 -19.18
CA ILE A 262 6.59 -4.35 -17.97
C ILE A 262 8.01 -4.03 -17.51
N LEU A 263 8.27 -2.75 -17.23
CA LEU A 263 9.44 -2.32 -16.47
C LEU A 263 8.93 -1.91 -15.08
N MET A 264 9.48 -2.55 -14.06
CA MET A 264 9.25 -2.24 -12.66
C MET A 264 10.55 -1.78 -12.00
N TYR A 265 10.44 -0.87 -11.02
CA TYR A 265 11.58 -0.41 -10.23
C TYR A 265 11.13 0.04 -8.84
N ASP A 266 12.08 -0.04 -7.92
CA ASP A 266 11.93 0.24 -6.50
C ASP A 266 12.15 1.73 -6.22
N MET A 267 11.11 2.42 -5.74
CA MET A 267 11.21 3.78 -5.23
C MET A 267 11.65 3.71 -3.76
N TYR A 268 12.90 3.33 -3.53
CA TYR A 268 13.41 2.88 -2.23
C TYR A 268 13.28 3.89 -1.09
N THR A 269 13.19 5.19 -1.40
CA THR A 269 12.95 6.26 -0.42
C THR A 269 11.47 6.46 -0.07
N GLN A 270 10.57 5.92 -0.89
CA GLN A 270 9.11 5.99 -0.75
C GLN A 270 8.52 4.67 -0.25
N GLY A 271 9.31 3.59 -0.17
CA GLY A 271 8.84 2.27 0.29
C GLY A 271 7.82 1.62 -0.64
N LYS A 272 7.84 1.95 -1.93
CA LYS A 272 6.90 1.42 -2.93
C LYS A 272 7.59 1.08 -4.25
N TYR A 273 6.91 0.27 -5.04
CA TYR A 273 7.26 0.03 -6.44
C TYR A 273 6.51 0.95 -7.38
N GLN A 274 7.07 1.16 -8.55
CA GLN A 274 6.37 1.75 -9.69
C GLN A 274 6.45 0.81 -10.89
N PHE A 275 5.34 0.70 -11.62
CA PHE A 275 5.18 -0.16 -12.77
C PHE A 275 4.89 0.65 -14.02
N THR A 276 5.53 0.25 -15.11
CA THR A 276 5.36 0.88 -16.42
C THR A 276 5.20 -0.17 -17.50
N ARG A 277 4.49 0.17 -18.58
CA ARG A 277 4.32 -0.70 -19.76
C ARG A 277 5.03 -0.11 -20.97
N THR A 278 5.59 -0.98 -21.81
CA THR A 278 6.22 -0.63 -23.09
C THR A 278 6.03 -1.73 -24.13
N THR A 279 6.19 -1.39 -25.42
CA THR A 279 6.31 -2.35 -26.54
C THR A 279 7.65 -2.25 -27.26
N ASP A 280 8.36 -1.13 -27.08
CA ASP A 280 9.61 -0.82 -27.77
C ASP A 280 10.85 -0.97 -26.87
N LEU A 281 10.69 -0.95 -25.54
CA LEU A 281 11.75 -0.83 -24.51
C LEU A 281 12.39 0.57 -24.44
N GLU A 282 11.76 1.59 -25.02
CA GLU A 282 12.27 2.98 -25.05
C GLU A 282 11.24 4.00 -24.53
N ASN A 283 9.96 3.72 -24.74
CA ASN A 283 8.83 4.55 -24.34
C ASN A 283 7.97 3.79 -23.34
N PHE A 284 7.81 4.37 -22.15
CA PHE A 284 7.17 3.74 -21.00
C PHE A 284 5.97 4.55 -20.55
N LYS A 285 4.87 3.85 -20.27
CA LYS A 285 3.64 4.44 -19.73
C LYS A 285 3.44 3.97 -18.30
N LEU A 286 3.18 4.89 -17.37
CA LEU A 286 2.82 4.57 -15.99
C LEU A 286 1.51 3.75 -15.91
N ILE A 287 1.50 2.72 -15.07
CA ILE A 287 0.36 1.81 -14.88
C ILE A 287 0.13 1.41 -13.40
N ASP A 288 0.56 2.24 -12.44
CA ASP A 288 0.44 1.91 -11.00
C ASP A 288 -1.00 1.58 -10.60
N ASP A 289 -2.00 2.25 -11.18
CA ASP A 289 -3.43 2.00 -10.90
C ASP A 289 -3.96 0.68 -11.50
N GLU A 290 -3.20 0.05 -12.41
CA GLU A 290 -3.54 -1.25 -13.01
C GLU A 290 -2.90 -2.42 -12.24
N VAL A 291 -1.98 -2.15 -11.31
CA VAL A 291 -1.19 -3.16 -10.59
C VAL A 291 -1.62 -3.22 -9.13
N SER A 292 -1.81 -4.43 -8.60
CA SER A 292 -2.15 -4.63 -7.18
C SER A 292 -1.29 -5.69 -6.54
N MET A 293 -0.86 -5.44 -5.30
CA MET A 293 -0.08 -6.37 -4.49
C MET A 293 -0.58 -6.35 -3.04
N ASN A 294 -0.63 -7.51 -2.37
CA ASN A 294 -0.91 -7.60 -0.93
C ASN A 294 0.37 -7.62 -0.07
N PHE A 295 1.48 -7.13 -0.63
CA PHE A 295 2.82 -7.11 -0.04
C PHE A 295 3.61 -5.91 -0.59
N HIS A 296 4.71 -5.56 0.07
CA HIS A 296 5.60 -4.46 -0.33
C HIS A 296 6.97 -5.03 -0.69
N PRO A 297 7.22 -5.33 -1.98
CA PRO A 297 8.51 -5.86 -2.40
C PRO A 297 9.60 -4.79 -2.42
N ARG A 298 10.84 -5.25 -2.43
CA ARG A 298 12.10 -4.55 -2.74
C ARG A 298 12.82 -5.37 -3.82
N HIS A 299 13.64 -4.69 -4.63
CA HIS A 299 14.39 -5.18 -5.80
C HIS A 299 14.31 -6.71 -6.03
N GLY A 300 13.68 -7.12 -7.14
CA GLY A 300 13.42 -8.53 -7.46
C GLY A 300 13.05 -8.76 -8.93
N THR A 301 12.67 -9.98 -9.29
CA THR A 301 12.45 -10.41 -10.69
C THR A 301 11.12 -11.12 -10.88
N VAL A 302 10.46 -10.90 -12.02
CA VAL A 302 9.24 -11.60 -12.43
C VAL A 302 9.55 -12.51 -13.63
N MET A 303 9.22 -13.78 -13.53
CA MET A 303 9.43 -14.79 -14.58
C MET A 303 8.12 -15.50 -14.94
N PRO A 304 7.85 -15.76 -16.23
CA PRO A 304 6.70 -16.56 -16.64
C PRO A 304 6.85 -18.04 -16.24
N ILE A 305 5.75 -18.63 -15.78
CA ILE A 305 5.68 -20.03 -15.32
C ILE A 305 4.54 -20.80 -16.00
N THR A 306 4.73 -22.11 -16.11
CA THR A 306 3.71 -23.03 -16.63
C THR A 306 2.66 -23.33 -15.57
N SER A 307 1.52 -23.90 -15.99
CA SER A 307 0.49 -24.34 -15.03
C SER A 307 1.01 -25.42 -14.07
N LYS A 308 1.94 -26.27 -14.51
CA LYS A 308 2.54 -27.32 -13.67
C LYS A 308 3.42 -26.72 -12.57
N GLU A 309 4.21 -25.71 -12.90
CA GLU A 309 5.06 -25.00 -11.94
C GLU A 309 4.26 -24.17 -10.96
N GLY A 310 3.24 -23.44 -11.46
CA GLY A 310 2.30 -22.74 -10.59
C GLY A 310 1.64 -23.71 -9.61
N ALA A 311 1.19 -24.87 -10.08
CA ALA A 311 0.61 -25.91 -9.22
C ALA A 311 1.60 -26.48 -8.20
N ALA A 312 2.88 -26.60 -8.52
CA ALA A 312 3.90 -27.02 -7.55
C ALA A 312 4.09 -25.98 -6.43
N LEU A 313 4.11 -24.69 -6.79
CA LEU A 313 4.24 -23.59 -5.85
C LEU A 313 3.00 -23.46 -4.94
N THR A 314 1.78 -23.55 -5.49
CA THR A 314 0.55 -23.49 -4.71
C THR A 314 0.41 -24.72 -3.80
N ALA A 315 0.73 -25.93 -4.31
CA ALA A 315 0.76 -27.14 -3.50
C ALA A 315 1.73 -27.04 -2.31
N LYS A 316 2.85 -26.32 -2.45
CA LYS A 316 3.77 -26.11 -1.33
C LYS A 316 3.30 -25.01 -0.37
N TRP A 317 2.96 -23.83 -0.90
CA TRP A 317 2.92 -22.59 -0.11
C TRP A 317 1.55 -21.94 0.05
N GLU A 318 0.52 -22.38 -0.68
CA GLU A 318 -0.81 -21.80 -0.59
C GLU A 318 -1.74 -22.63 0.28
N THR A 319 -2.55 -21.99 1.11
CA THR A 319 -3.54 -22.64 1.97
C THR A 319 -4.96 -22.41 1.45
N PRO A 320 -5.94 -23.29 1.79
CA PRO A 320 -7.34 -23.02 1.46
C PRO A 320 -7.86 -21.68 2.02
N GLU A 321 -7.33 -21.24 3.16
CA GLU A 321 -7.61 -19.95 3.79
C GLU A 321 -7.15 -18.78 2.91
N ASP A 322 -5.95 -18.87 2.31
CA ASP A 322 -5.44 -17.85 1.38
C ASP A 322 -6.36 -17.65 0.16
N VAL A 323 -6.99 -18.73 -0.31
CA VAL A 323 -7.93 -18.70 -1.44
C VAL A 323 -9.23 -18.03 -1.04
N ILE A 324 -9.83 -18.44 0.09
CA ILE A 324 -11.16 -17.95 0.51
C ILE A 324 -11.12 -16.49 1.03
N LEU A 325 -9.93 -16.01 1.43
CA LEU A 325 -9.70 -14.62 1.83
C LEU A 325 -9.34 -13.68 0.67
N ALA A 326 -9.27 -14.18 -0.57
CA ALA A 326 -8.91 -13.39 -1.76
C ALA A 326 -10.08 -13.25 -2.77
N PRO A 327 -11.24 -12.70 -2.35
CA PRO A 327 -12.33 -12.53 -3.28
C PRO A 327 -12.10 -11.37 -4.26
N LEU A 328 -12.74 -11.43 -5.42
CA LEU A 328 -12.58 -10.47 -6.54
C LEU A 328 -13.81 -9.59 -6.77
N ASN A 329 -14.91 -9.81 -6.07
CA ASN A 329 -16.07 -8.94 -6.18
C ASN A 329 -15.83 -7.62 -5.44
N LYS A 330 -15.84 -6.50 -6.17
CA LYS A 330 -15.62 -5.15 -5.64
C LYS A 330 -16.67 -4.69 -4.64
N GLN A 331 -17.81 -5.38 -4.55
CA GLN A 331 -18.83 -5.14 -3.54
C GLN A 331 -18.43 -5.67 -2.15
N ILE A 332 -17.39 -6.49 -2.03
CA ILE A 332 -16.89 -7.00 -0.75
C ILE A 332 -15.96 -5.98 -0.12
N LYS A 333 -16.16 -5.68 1.17
CA LYS A 333 -15.22 -4.90 1.98
C LYS A 333 -14.05 -5.80 2.39
N THR A 334 -13.06 -5.94 1.51
CA THR A 334 -12.00 -6.95 1.62
C THR A 334 -11.14 -6.85 2.89
N ILE A 335 -10.93 -5.64 3.43
CA ILE A 335 -10.23 -5.41 4.71
C ILE A 335 -10.97 -6.06 5.87
N ASN A 336 -12.31 -6.14 5.78
CA ASN A 336 -13.21 -6.52 6.85
C ASN A 336 -13.68 -7.98 6.80
N ILE A 337 -13.11 -8.81 5.92
CA ILE A 337 -13.44 -10.24 5.87
C ILE A 337 -13.03 -10.91 7.18
N VAL A 338 -13.94 -11.69 7.76
CA VAL A 338 -13.70 -12.47 8.98
C VAL A 338 -13.57 -13.93 8.63
N LEU A 339 -12.51 -14.57 9.11
CA LEU A 339 -12.30 -16.01 9.00
C LEU A 339 -12.17 -16.61 10.40
N ASP A 340 -13.10 -17.51 10.73
CA ASP A 340 -12.98 -18.44 11.85
C ASP A 340 -12.34 -19.71 11.31
N THR A 341 -11.03 -19.83 11.52
CA THR A 341 -10.23 -20.97 11.05
C THR A 341 -10.61 -22.27 11.75
N ALA A 342 -11.01 -22.22 13.03
CA ALA A 342 -11.36 -23.41 13.80
C ALA A 342 -12.64 -24.08 13.29
N ASN A 343 -13.62 -23.27 12.87
CA ASN A 343 -14.90 -23.75 12.38
C ASN A 343 -15.06 -23.66 10.85
N HIS A 344 -14.02 -23.22 10.14
CA HIS A 344 -14.03 -22.95 8.71
C HIS A 344 -15.21 -22.07 8.26
N LYS A 345 -15.46 -20.97 9.00
CA LYS A 345 -16.53 -20.02 8.66
C LYS A 345 -15.93 -18.73 8.14
N VAL A 346 -16.51 -18.21 7.05
CA VAL A 346 -16.11 -16.96 6.43
C VAL A 346 -17.29 -16.00 6.42
N HIS A 347 -17.03 -14.76 6.82
CA HIS A 347 -18.00 -13.68 6.73
C HIS A 347 -17.50 -12.63 5.75
N LEU A 348 -18.28 -12.42 4.70
CA LEU A 348 -18.04 -11.42 3.65
C LEU A 348 -18.93 -10.21 3.88
N PRO A 349 -18.44 -9.15 4.54
CA PRO A 349 -19.17 -7.89 4.56
C PRO A 349 -19.22 -7.29 3.15
N VAL A 350 -20.40 -6.86 2.73
CA VAL A 350 -20.63 -6.24 1.41
C VAL A 350 -21.18 -4.83 1.54
N ILE A 351 -20.92 -4.01 0.52
CA ILE A 351 -21.38 -2.63 0.46
C ILE A 351 -22.92 -2.55 0.36
N PRO A 352 -23.52 -1.41 0.79
CA PRO A 352 -24.95 -1.17 0.66
C PRO A 352 -25.49 -1.39 -0.76
N GLY A 353 -26.68 -1.96 -0.89
CA GLY A 353 -27.36 -2.22 -2.17
C GLY A 353 -26.90 -3.50 -2.88
N THR A 354 -26.11 -4.37 -2.23
CA THR A 354 -25.62 -5.60 -2.85
C THR A 354 -26.74 -6.64 -2.98
N ASN A 355 -26.93 -7.20 -4.17
CA ASN A 355 -27.95 -8.23 -4.41
C ASN A 355 -27.53 -9.61 -3.86
N LEU A 356 -27.80 -9.86 -2.59
CA LEU A 356 -27.46 -11.13 -1.91
C LEU A 356 -28.21 -12.36 -2.45
N LYS A 357 -29.29 -12.20 -3.23
CA LYS A 357 -30.00 -13.33 -3.85
C LYS A 357 -29.26 -13.92 -5.06
N SER A 358 -28.37 -13.13 -5.66
CA SER A 358 -27.57 -13.52 -6.82
C SER A 358 -26.19 -12.89 -6.71
N PHE A 359 -25.45 -13.31 -5.69
CA PHE A 359 -24.14 -12.77 -5.37
C PHE A 359 -23.04 -13.79 -5.64
N ASP A 360 -21.99 -13.38 -6.36
CA ASP A 360 -20.81 -14.18 -6.62
C ASP A 360 -19.59 -13.48 -6.00
N PRO A 361 -18.98 -14.04 -4.93
CA PRO A 361 -17.77 -13.49 -4.36
C PRO A 361 -16.62 -13.43 -5.36
N ARG A 362 -16.52 -14.43 -6.26
CA ARG A 362 -15.38 -14.71 -7.17
C ARG A 362 -14.03 -14.78 -6.45
N PHE A 363 -13.10 -15.63 -6.87
CA PHE A 363 -11.82 -15.76 -6.16
C PHE A 363 -10.64 -15.80 -7.13
N THR A 364 -9.48 -15.33 -6.68
CA THR A 364 -8.23 -15.50 -7.41
C THR A 364 -7.78 -16.94 -7.34
N LEU A 365 -7.85 -17.65 -8.47
CA LEU A 365 -7.43 -19.05 -8.59
C LEU A 365 -6.12 -19.14 -9.35
N PHE A 366 -5.07 -19.59 -8.67
CA PHE A 366 -3.79 -19.91 -9.29
C PHE A 366 -3.78 -21.34 -9.86
N PRO A 367 -2.83 -21.69 -10.74
CA PRO A 367 -2.73 -23.05 -11.25
C PRO A 367 -2.69 -24.10 -10.13
N GLY A 368 -3.43 -25.19 -10.30
CA GLY A 368 -3.57 -26.25 -9.28
C GLY A 368 -4.64 -25.98 -8.22
N VAL A 369 -5.32 -24.82 -8.24
CA VAL A 369 -6.38 -24.46 -7.29
C VAL A 369 -7.74 -24.47 -7.97
N THR A 370 -8.72 -25.06 -7.31
CA THR A 370 -10.13 -25.02 -7.73
C THR A 370 -11.02 -24.67 -6.55
N ILE A 371 -12.16 -24.04 -6.85
CA ILE A 371 -13.19 -23.75 -5.86
C ILE A 371 -14.56 -24.12 -6.44
N SER A 372 -15.51 -24.50 -5.59
CA SER A 372 -16.90 -24.72 -5.96
C SER A 372 -17.82 -24.25 -4.83
N PRO A 373 -18.93 -23.53 -5.11
CA PRO A 373 -19.42 -23.14 -6.43
C PRO A 373 -18.62 -22.01 -7.09
N ILE A 374 -18.77 -21.85 -8.42
CA ILE A 374 -18.16 -20.78 -9.24
C ILE A 374 -19.19 -19.89 -9.94
N ARG A 375 -20.42 -19.89 -9.42
CA ARG A 375 -21.56 -19.17 -10.00
C ARG A 375 -22.26 -18.37 -8.89
N PRO A 376 -23.04 -17.34 -9.22
CA PRO A 376 -23.83 -16.60 -8.23
C PRO A 376 -24.66 -17.50 -7.33
N GLN A 377 -24.68 -17.18 -6.03
CA GLN A 377 -25.38 -17.90 -4.98
C GLN A 377 -26.40 -17.00 -4.28
N ASP A 378 -27.35 -17.62 -3.58
CA ASP A 378 -28.36 -16.95 -2.78
C ASP A 378 -27.97 -17.00 -1.29
N PHE A 379 -27.29 -15.95 -0.84
CA PHE A 379 -26.85 -15.82 0.55
C PHE A 379 -27.98 -15.40 1.51
N THR A 380 -29.17 -15.06 1.00
CA THR A 380 -30.33 -14.73 1.84
C THR A 380 -30.94 -15.95 2.52
N LYS A 381 -30.57 -17.16 2.07
CA LYS A 381 -31.02 -18.45 2.63
C LYS A 381 -30.12 -19.02 3.71
N GLY A 382 -29.06 -18.29 4.09
CA GLY A 382 -28.07 -18.71 5.08
C GLY A 382 -26.69 -18.98 4.46
N PRO A 383 -25.78 -19.60 5.23
CA PRO A 383 -24.42 -19.87 4.78
C PRO A 383 -24.38 -20.78 3.54
N VAL A 384 -23.46 -20.48 2.61
CA VAL A 384 -23.19 -21.27 1.42
C VAL A 384 -21.87 -22.00 1.57
N LYS A 385 -21.85 -23.30 1.26
CA LYS A 385 -20.63 -24.11 1.35
C LYS A 385 -19.73 -23.91 0.14
N TYR A 386 -18.50 -23.46 0.36
CA TYR A 386 -17.45 -23.39 -0.65
C TYR A 386 -16.39 -24.45 -0.40
N SER A 387 -16.15 -25.32 -1.39
CA SER A 387 -15.11 -26.35 -1.36
C SER A 387 -13.88 -25.84 -2.09
N VAL A 388 -12.78 -25.63 -1.37
CA VAL A 388 -11.48 -25.23 -1.91
C VAL A 388 -10.60 -26.48 -2.03
N THR A 389 -10.06 -26.73 -3.22
CA THR A 389 -9.14 -27.84 -3.47
C THR A 389 -7.86 -27.34 -4.11
N ILE A 390 -6.74 -27.61 -3.45
CA ILE A 390 -5.38 -27.35 -3.94
C ILE A 390 -4.76 -28.70 -4.30
N ALA A 391 -4.13 -28.81 -5.46
CA ALA A 391 -3.51 -30.05 -5.93
C ALA A 391 -2.56 -30.64 -4.87
N GLY A 392 -2.71 -31.93 -4.56
CA GLY A 392 -1.91 -32.61 -3.53
C GLY A 392 -2.35 -32.35 -2.09
N LYS A 393 -3.38 -31.52 -1.84
CA LYS A 393 -3.96 -31.27 -0.51
C LYS A 393 -5.37 -31.83 -0.40
N LYS A 394 -5.82 -32.04 0.84
CA LYS A 394 -7.20 -32.39 1.13
C LYS A 394 -8.11 -31.19 0.86
N THR A 395 -9.25 -31.43 0.20
CA THR A 395 -10.29 -30.41 0.02
C THR A 395 -10.78 -29.89 1.37
N GLN A 396 -10.83 -28.57 1.50
CA GLN A 396 -11.37 -27.88 2.67
C GLN A 396 -12.72 -27.25 2.31
N VAL A 397 -13.71 -27.41 3.18
CA VAL A 397 -15.03 -26.80 3.00
C VAL A 397 -15.18 -25.65 3.99
N PHE A 398 -15.60 -24.50 3.48
CA PHE A 398 -15.92 -23.31 4.26
C PHE A 398 -17.42 -23.02 4.22
N GLU A 399 -18.00 -22.63 5.34
CA GLU A 399 -19.34 -22.03 5.38
C GLU A 399 -19.19 -20.50 5.20
N VAL A 400 -19.59 -20.01 4.04
CA VAL A 400 -19.44 -18.60 3.67
C VAL A 400 -20.79 -17.89 3.86
N THR A 401 -20.77 -16.79 4.60
CA THR A 401 -21.89 -15.85 4.72
C THR A 401 -21.53 -14.55 4.02
N ALA A 402 -22.53 -13.86 3.50
CA ALA A 402 -22.38 -12.50 2.99
C ALA A 402 -23.47 -11.63 3.62
N GLN A 403 -23.09 -10.46 4.12
CA GLN A 403 -24.01 -9.55 4.81
C GLN A 403 -23.70 -8.11 4.40
N GLU A 404 -24.76 -7.36 4.09
CA GLU A 404 -24.66 -5.93 3.90
C GLU A 404 -24.30 -5.24 5.22
N THR A 405 -23.23 -4.45 5.21
CA THR A 405 -22.78 -3.67 6.36
C THR A 405 -22.55 -2.23 5.95
N HIS A 406 -22.99 -1.27 6.78
CA HIS A 406 -22.78 0.15 6.49
C HIS A 406 -21.57 0.71 7.24
N ASN A 407 -21.01 0.00 8.23
CA ASN A 407 -19.70 0.29 8.81
C ASN A 407 -18.62 -0.71 8.32
N PRO A 408 -17.36 -0.27 8.13
CA PRO A 408 -16.98 1.14 8.03
C PRO A 408 -17.71 1.85 6.88
N ALA A 409 -17.99 3.13 7.07
CA ALA A 409 -18.81 3.96 6.18
C ALA A 409 -18.08 4.28 4.86
N ILE A 410 -16.77 4.49 4.94
CA ILE A 410 -15.89 4.66 3.79
C ILE A 410 -14.85 3.54 3.76
N ALA A 411 -14.47 3.10 2.56
CA ALA A 411 -13.55 1.98 2.38
C ALA A 411 -12.09 2.43 2.42
N GLY A 412 -11.26 1.74 3.19
CA GLY A 412 -9.82 2.02 3.34
C GLY A 412 -9.45 2.43 4.76
N TYR A 413 -8.20 2.85 4.95
CA TYR A 413 -7.72 3.32 6.24
C TYR A 413 -7.88 4.83 6.33
N TYR A 414 -8.79 5.25 7.20
CA TYR A 414 -9.13 6.66 7.42
C TYR A 414 -9.47 6.86 8.88
N ALA A 415 -9.14 8.04 9.38
CA ALA A 415 -9.33 8.38 10.77
C ALA A 415 -9.79 9.82 10.94
N ASP A 416 -9.99 10.20 12.19
CA ASP A 416 -10.27 11.57 12.63
C ASP A 416 -11.32 12.28 11.74
N PRO A 417 -12.53 11.69 11.58
CA PRO A 417 -13.48 12.13 10.57
C PRO A 417 -14.23 13.40 11.00
N GLU A 418 -14.21 14.41 10.15
CA GLU A 418 -15.14 15.52 10.19
C GLU A 418 -16.35 15.27 9.27
N ILE A 419 -17.54 15.73 9.67
CA ILE A 419 -18.78 15.61 8.90
C ILE A 419 -19.44 16.97 8.66
N LEU A 420 -19.82 17.24 7.41
CA LEU A 420 -20.54 18.46 7.01
C LEU A 420 -21.77 18.09 6.18
N TYR A 421 -22.92 18.72 6.42
CA TYR A 421 -23.94 18.87 5.38
C TYR A 421 -23.72 20.23 4.69
N ALA A 422 -23.37 20.21 3.41
CA ALA A 422 -23.14 21.44 2.65
C ALA A 422 -24.46 21.90 2.03
N GLU A 423 -24.98 23.05 2.46
CA GLU A 423 -26.21 23.62 1.90
C GLU A 423 -26.07 23.94 0.42
N LYS A 424 -24.87 24.35 -0.03
CA LYS A 424 -24.60 24.66 -1.44
C LYS A 424 -24.95 23.50 -2.38
N THR A 425 -24.62 22.27 -1.98
CA THR A 425 -24.78 21.08 -2.83
C THR A 425 -25.96 20.21 -2.40
N GLY A 426 -26.46 20.38 -1.17
CA GLY A 426 -27.48 19.53 -0.57
C GLY A 426 -26.97 18.11 -0.26
N LYS A 427 -25.69 17.97 0.09
CA LYS A 427 -25.03 16.68 0.33
C LYS A 427 -24.25 16.65 1.64
N PHE A 428 -24.02 15.44 2.13
CA PHE A 428 -23.12 15.15 3.23
C PHE A 428 -21.69 14.95 2.73
N TYR A 429 -20.70 15.38 3.52
CA TYR A 429 -19.27 15.24 3.24
C TYR A 429 -18.51 14.78 4.47
N ILE A 430 -17.68 13.73 4.32
CA ILE A 430 -16.70 13.31 5.32
C ILE A 430 -15.31 13.77 4.89
N TYR A 431 -14.58 14.36 5.84
CA TYR A 431 -13.19 14.77 5.69
C TYR A 431 -12.33 14.08 6.76
N PRO A 432 -11.61 13.00 6.41
CA PRO A 432 -10.78 12.29 7.38
C PRO A 432 -9.29 12.61 7.23
N THR A 433 -8.51 12.27 8.26
CA THR A 433 -7.09 11.94 8.12
C THR A 433 -6.92 10.76 7.15
N SER A 434 -5.99 10.87 6.20
CA SER A 434 -5.53 9.71 5.41
C SER A 434 -4.63 8.82 6.27
N ASP A 435 -5.15 7.68 6.71
CA ASP A 435 -4.49 6.74 7.62
C ASP A 435 -3.84 5.58 6.86
N GLY A 436 -3.30 4.56 7.55
CA GLY A 436 -2.60 3.43 6.92
C GLY A 436 -1.12 3.70 6.62
N PHE A 437 -0.56 4.77 7.19
CA PHE A 437 0.85 5.14 7.07
C PHE A 437 1.51 5.08 8.44
N ASP A 438 2.64 4.38 8.54
CA ASP A 438 3.40 4.24 9.79
C ASP A 438 3.63 5.60 10.47
N GLY A 439 3.31 5.67 11.76
CA GLY A 439 3.48 6.88 12.58
C GLY A 439 2.65 8.07 12.12
N TRP A 440 1.47 7.82 11.53
CA TRP A 440 0.57 8.86 10.99
C TRP A 440 1.29 9.77 9.99
N SER A 441 2.10 9.19 9.11
CA SER A 441 2.94 9.96 8.18
C SER A 441 2.23 10.43 6.90
N GLY A 442 0.90 10.27 6.82
CA GLY A 442 0.06 10.80 5.75
C GLY A 442 0.29 12.29 5.48
N LYS A 443 0.19 12.69 4.21
CA LYS A 443 0.58 14.04 3.73
C LYS A 443 -0.53 14.77 2.97
N TYR A 444 -1.71 14.19 2.88
CA TYR A 444 -2.82 14.73 2.12
C TYR A 444 -4.15 14.42 2.77
N PHE A 445 -5.16 15.20 2.42
CA PHE A 445 -6.56 15.00 2.81
C PHE A 445 -7.42 14.62 1.61
N LYS A 446 -8.46 13.84 1.87
CA LYS A 446 -9.51 13.49 0.92
C LYS A 446 -10.86 14.01 1.40
N ALA A 447 -11.84 14.03 0.49
CA ALA A 447 -13.24 14.20 0.82
C ALA A 447 -14.06 13.02 0.29
N PHE A 448 -15.15 12.70 0.98
CA PHE A 448 -16.13 11.71 0.55
C PHE A 448 -17.51 12.34 0.57
N SER A 449 -18.30 12.23 -0.49
CA SER A 449 -19.64 12.82 -0.56
C SER A 449 -20.73 11.75 -0.53
N SER A 450 -21.89 12.09 0.04
CA SER A 450 -23.05 11.20 0.10
C SER A 450 -24.36 11.97 0.04
N ASP A 451 -25.35 11.41 -0.64
CA ASP A 451 -26.72 11.94 -0.64
C ASP A 451 -27.55 11.39 0.55
N ASP A 452 -27.10 10.30 1.19
CA ASP A 452 -27.89 9.53 2.17
C ASP A 452 -27.11 9.04 3.41
N MET A 453 -25.85 9.46 3.58
CA MET A 453 -24.90 9.05 4.62
C MET A 453 -24.52 7.56 4.65
N VAL A 454 -24.93 6.79 3.63
CA VAL A 454 -24.66 5.34 3.52
C VAL A 454 -23.84 5.04 2.27
N SER A 455 -24.22 5.64 1.14
CA SER A 455 -23.54 5.49 -0.14
C SER A 455 -22.54 6.64 -0.31
N TRP A 456 -21.25 6.34 -0.15
CA TRP A 456 -20.17 7.34 -0.20
C TRP A 456 -19.38 7.27 -1.51
N LYS A 457 -19.18 8.43 -2.12
CA LYS A 457 -18.29 8.63 -3.27
C LYS A 457 -16.96 9.22 -2.79
N ASP A 458 -15.84 8.60 -3.14
CA ASP A 458 -14.50 9.20 -2.98
C ASP A 458 -14.37 10.36 -3.99
N GLU A 459 -14.24 11.59 -3.48
CA GLU A 459 -14.06 12.81 -4.28
C GLU A 459 -12.57 13.08 -4.60
N GLY A 460 -11.69 12.19 -4.17
CA GLY A 460 -10.25 12.29 -4.38
C GLY A 460 -9.57 13.20 -3.36
N LYS A 461 -8.33 13.56 -3.70
CA LYS A 461 -7.48 14.42 -2.86
C LYS A 461 -7.93 15.87 -2.97
N ILE A 462 -8.16 16.52 -1.83
CA ILE A 462 -8.63 17.92 -1.76
C ILE A 462 -7.54 18.91 -1.31
N LEU A 463 -6.51 18.42 -0.62
CA LEU A 463 -5.36 19.21 -0.16
C LEU A 463 -4.13 18.31 0.02
N ASP A 464 -3.00 18.68 -0.57
CA ASP A 464 -1.71 17.99 -0.48
C ASP A 464 -0.68 18.89 0.20
N LEU A 465 -0.16 18.53 1.38
CA LEU A 465 0.77 19.40 2.11
C LEU A 465 2.04 19.71 1.30
N PRO A 466 2.73 18.73 0.68
CA PRO A 466 3.83 18.98 -0.22
C PRO A 466 3.58 20.02 -1.33
N GLN A 467 2.39 20.01 -1.94
CA GLN A 467 2.08 20.88 -3.08
C GLN A 467 1.45 22.21 -2.66
N ASP A 468 0.48 22.16 -1.75
CA ASP A 468 -0.46 23.25 -1.54
C ASP A 468 -0.15 24.10 -0.29
N VAL A 469 0.61 23.55 0.68
CA VAL A 469 0.90 24.21 1.96
C VAL A 469 2.36 24.61 2.06
N SER A 470 2.67 25.91 2.12
CA SER A 470 4.05 26.40 2.06
C SER A 470 4.87 26.12 3.32
N TRP A 471 4.23 26.06 4.48
CA TRP A 471 4.88 26.07 5.81
C TRP A 471 4.96 24.70 6.50
N ALA A 472 4.30 23.66 5.97
CA ALA A 472 4.37 22.28 6.47
C ALA A 472 4.21 21.26 5.34
N LYS A 473 4.93 20.13 5.42
CA LYS A 473 5.05 19.13 4.33
C LYS A 473 4.78 17.69 4.77
N LYS A 474 4.35 17.50 6.02
CA LYS A 474 4.18 16.19 6.66
C LYS A 474 3.03 16.23 7.66
N ASN A 475 2.49 15.06 7.99
CA ASN A 475 1.57 14.86 9.11
C ASN A 475 0.27 15.65 8.93
N ALA A 476 -0.48 15.34 7.87
CA ALA A 476 -1.80 15.90 7.56
C ALA A 476 -2.87 15.21 8.43
N TRP A 477 -3.28 15.85 9.52
CA TRP A 477 -4.14 15.24 10.54
C TRP A 477 -5.39 16.04 10.86
N ALA A 478 -6.43 15.31 11.30
CA ALA A 478 -7.59 15.76 12.05
C ALA A 478 -8.17 17.10 11.55
N PRO A 479 -8.79 17.10 10.37
CA PRO A 479 -9.39 18.31 9.84
C PRO A 479 -10.73 18.62 10.53
N CYS A 480 -11.16 19.87 10.44
CA CYS A 480 -12.55 20.27 10.63
C CYS A 480 -12.94 21.31 9.57
N ILE A 481 -14.24 21.52 9.35
CA ILE A 481 -14.70 22.42 8.28
C ILE A 481 -15.95 23.19 8.69
N ILE A 482 -16.08 24.43 8.21
CA ILE A 482 -17.33 25.16 8.31
C ILE A 482 -17.71 25.82 6.99
N GLU A 483 -18.98 25.70 6.64
CA GLU A 483 -19.62 26.42 5.53
C GLU A 483 -20.17 27.77 6.04
N LYS A 484 -19.86 28.85 5.32
CA LYS A 484 -20.36 30.19 5.62
C LYS A 484 -20.89 30.84 4.35
N LYS A 485 -21.99 31.57 4.48
CA LYS A 485 -22.48 32.45 3.42
C LYS A 485 -21.77 33.80 3.53
N VAL A 486 -20.96 34.14 2.53
CA VAL A 486 -20.24 35.42 2.45
C VAL A 486 -20.81 36.20 1.26
N GLY A 487 -21.67 37.19 1.56
CA GLY A 487 -22.49 37.84 0.55
C GLY A 487 -23.52 36.88 -0.03
N ASN A 488 -23.51 36.69 -1.35
CA ASN A 488 -24.41 35.76 -2.05
C ASN A 488 -23.76 34.39 -2.34
N GLU A 489 -22.52 34.17 -1.91
CA GLU A 489 -21.76 32.96 -2.21
C GLU A 489 -21.50 32.14 -0.93
N TYR A 490 -21.37 30.83 -1.11
CA TYR A 490 -20.89 29.93 -0.06
C TYR A 490 -19.35 29.87 -0.10
N LYS A 491 -18.74 29.92 1.09
CA LYS A 491 -17.31 29.70 1.31
C LYS A 491 -17.11 28.61 2.37
N TYR A 492 -16.06 27.83 2.18
CA TYR A 492 -15.66 26.76 3.09
C TYR A 492 -14.33 27.13 3.73
N PHE A 493 -14.25 27.01 5.05
CA PHE A 493 -13.03 27.19 5.83
C PHE A 493 -12.64 25.84 6.41
N TYR A 494 -11.51 25.31 5.92
CA TYR A 494 -11.01 23.98 6.23
C TYR A 494 -9.77 24.09 7.11
N TYR A 495 -9.91 23.72 8.38
CA TYR A 495 -8.82 23.73 9.34
C TYR A 495 -8.22 22.35 9.44
N PHE A 496 -6.92 22.28 9.68
CA PHE A 496 -6.19 21.01 9.71
C PHE A 496 -4.93 21.12 10.53
N ALA A 497 -4.47 20.00 11.09
CA ALA A 497 -3.14 19.91 11.66
C ALA A 497 -2.11 19.49 10.59
N ALA A 498 -0.97 20.19 10.58
CA ALA A 498 0.19 19.86 9.76
C ALA A 498 1.47 20.10 10.56
N ALA A 499 2.30 19.06 10.71
CA ALA A 499 3.51 19.10 11.54
C ALA A 499 3.27 19.69 12.95
N GLN A 500 2.19 19.26 13.62
CA GLN A 500 1.79 19.68 14.98
C GLN A 500 1.46 21.17 15.14
N LYS A 501 0.99 21.80 14.06
CA LYS A 501 0.46 23.17 14.04
C LYS A 501 -0.86 23.17 13.30
N ILE A 502 -1.73 24.14 13.57
CA ILE A 502 -3.05 24.24 12.94
C ILE A 502 -2.99 25.25 11.80
N GLY A 503 -3.39 24.84 10.61
CA GLY A 503 -3.59 25.66 9.43
C GLY A 503 -5.06 25.91 9.14
N VAL A 504 -5.31 26.77 8.15
CA VAL A 504 -6.63 26.98 7.55
C VAL A 504 -6.47 27.23 6.05
N ALA A 505 -7.30 26.56 5.26
CA ALA A 505 -7.43 26.76 3.83
C ALA A 505 -8.87 27.13 3.48
N THR A 506 -9.06 27.84 2.37
CA THR A 506 -10.38 28.33 1.92
C THR A 506 -10.75 27.81 0.54
N ALA A 507 -12.03 27.56 0.32
CA ALA A 507 -12.57 27.17 -0.98
C ALA A 507 -13.97 27.74 -1.20
N ASN A 508 -14.42 27.72 -2.46
CA ASN A 508 -15.81 28.04 -2.81
C ASN A 508 -16.69 26.80 -2.94
N ASP A 509 -16.10 25.60 -2.93
CA ASP A 509 -16.77 24.31 -3.06
C ASP A 509 -16.28 23.37 -1.94
N PRO A 510 -17.13 22.44 -1.46
CA PRO A 510 -16.77 21.54 -0.35
C PRO A 510 -15.60 20.61 -0.71
N THR A 511 -15.36 20.35 -1.99
CA THR A 511 -14.25 19.53 -2.49
C THR A 511 -13.06 20.34 -2.99
N GLY A 512 -13.03 21.65 -2.74
CA GLY A 512 -11.97 22.53 -3.23
C GLY A 512 -12.17 22.98 -4.69
N PRO A 513 -11.12 23.55 -5.33
CA PRO A 513 -9.75 23.60 -4.84
C PRO A 513 -9.59 24.47 -3.59
N PHE A 514 -8.84 23.97 -2.60
CA PHE A 514 -8.53 24.70 -1.37
C PHE A 514 -7.26 25.54 -1.54
N THR A 515 -7.29 26.75 -1.00
CA THR A 515 -6.14 27.68 -0.95
C THR A 515 -5.72 27.89 0.50
N ASP A 516 -4.50 27.43 0.86
CA ASP A 516 -3.92 27.64 2.19
C ASP A 516 -3.73 29.14 2.51
N SER A 517 -3.93 29.51 3.78
CA SER A 517 -3.72 30.88 4.26
C SER A 517 -2.24 31.32 4.26
N GLY A 518 -1.30 30.41 3.96
CA GLY A 518 0.11 30.67 3.78
C GLY A 518 0.94 30.65 5.06
N LYS A 519 0.30 30.45 6.23
CA LYS A 519 0.96 30.36 7.54
C LYS A 519 0.09 29.54 8.52
N PRO A 520 0.68 28.94 9.57
CA PRO A 520 -0.13 28.33 10.62
C PRO A 520 -0.94 29.39 11.37
N LEU A 521 -2.20 29.07 11.68
CA LEU A 521 -3.09 29.84 12.54
C LEU A 521 -2.73 29.67 14.01
N VAL A 522 -2.36 28.45 14.42
CA VAL A 522 -1.88 28.13 15.77
C VAL A 522 -0.56 27.37 15.68
N ALA A 523 0.50 27.93 16.25
CA ALA A 523 1.85 27.35 16.19
C ALA A 523 2.57 27.26 17.54
N GLN A 524 1.91 27.69 18.62
CA GLN A 524 2.48 27.75 19.96
C GLN A 524 1.46 27.24 20.98
N LEU A 525 1.97 26.72 22.10
CA LEU A 525 1.14 26.39 23.25
C LEU A 525 0.46 27.67 23.77
N PRO A 526 -0.81 27.59 24.21
CA PRO A 526 -1.44 28.71 24.91
C PRO A 526 -0.65 29.10 26.17
N GLU A 527 -0.80 30.36 26.58
CA GLU A 527 -0.17 30.86 27.80
C GLU A 527 -0.54 29.99 29.02
N GLY A 528 0.46 29.63 29.83
CA GLY A 528 0.28 28.79 31.01
C GLY A 528 0.25 27.28 30.76
N VAL A 529 0.15 26.82 29.50
CA VAL A 529 0.20 25.39 29.14
C VAL A 529 1.65 24.95 28.95
N LYS A 530 2.07 23.88 29.63
CA LYS A 530 3.48 23.42 29.68
C LYS A 530 3.78 22.19 28.83
N GLY A 531 2.78 21.56 28.22
CA GLY A 531 2.92 20.34 27.43
C GLY A 531 1.69 20.09 26.55
N GLY A 532 1.71 19.01 25.77
CA GLY A 532 0.68 18.72 24.77
C GLY A 532 1.03 19.25 23.38
N GLN A 533 0.07 19.20 22.45
CA GLN A 533 0.27 19.55 21.03
C GLN A 533 -0.83 20.47 20.48
N GLN A 534 -0.53 21.22 19.43
CA GLN A 534 -1.49 22.08 18.71
C GLN A 534 -2.08 21.30 17.54
N ILE A 535 -2.98 20.36 17.86
CA ILE A 535 -3.67 19.48 16.89
C ILE A 535 -5.17 19.40 17.22
N ASP A 536 -5.90 18.60 16.44
CA ASP A 536 -7.32 18.28 16.64
C ASP A 536 -8.17 19.54 16.78
N ALA A 537 -8.13 20.36 15.73
CA ALA A 537 -8.92 21.58 15.67
C ALA A 537 -10.39 21.25 15.46
N ASP A 538 -11.28 21.99 16.11
CA ASP A 538 -12.72 22.00 15.83
C ASP A 538 -13.23 23.44 15.69
N VAL A 539 -14.12 23.67 14.73
CA VAL A 539 -14.65 25.00 14.42
C VAL A 539 -16.16 25.02 14.66
N PHE A 540 -16.60 25.98 15.45
CA PHE A 540 -17.99 26.08 15.87
C PHE A 540 -18.53 27.50 15.65
N ALA A 541 -19.64 27.62 14.94
CA ALA A 541 -20.41 28.85 14.86
C ALA A 541 -21.51 28.84 15.94
N ASP A 542 -21.42 29.76 16.89
CA ASP A 542 -22.40 29.87 17.97
C ASP A 542 -23.74 30.41 17.42
N PRO A 543 -24.82 29.62 17.44
CA PRO A 543 -26.12 30.06 16.93
C PRO A 543 -26.79 31.11 17.81
N GLN A 544 -26.33 31.33 19.05
CA GLN A 544 -26.89 32.33 19.95
C GLN A 544 -26.32 33.73 19.70
N THR A 545 -25.03 33.82 19.39
CA THR A 545 -24.32 35.12 19.26
C THR A 545 -23.84 35.43 17.85
N GLY A 546 -23.77 34.43 16.96
CA GLY A 546 -23.18 34.55 15.63
C GLY A 546 -21.65 34.57 15.61
N LYS A 547 -21.01 34.49 16.79
CA LYS A 547 -19.55 34.40 16.92
C LYS A 547 -19.05 33.03 16.48
N ASN A 548 -17.79 32.97 16.06
CA ASN A 548 -17.15 31.75 15.63
C ASN A 548 -15.99 31.45 16.60
N TYR A 549 -15.82 30.18 16.94
CA TYR A 549 -14.82 29.73 17.89
C TYR A 549 -14.00 28.61 17.25
N LEU A 550 -12.70 28.63 17.55
CA LEU A 550 -11.80 27.51 17.25
C LEU A 550 -11.42 26.84 18.57
N TYR A 551 -11.63 25.54 18.67
CA TYR A 551 -11.18 24.68 19.76
C TYR A 551 -10.00 23.84 19.28
N TRP A 552 -9.06 23.50 20.17
CA TRP A 552 -7.96 22.60 19.82
C TRP A 552 -7.23 22.04 21.04
N GLY A 553 -6.42 21.00 20.79
CA GLY A 553 -5.33 20.59 21.66
C GLY A 553 -5.33 19.11 22.02
N ASN A 554 -4.13 18.53 22.09
CA ASN A 554 -3.86 17.24 22.73
C ASN A 554 -3.18 17.50 24.09
N GLY A 555 -3.65 16.84 25.15
CA GLY A 555 -3.26 17.06 26.55
C GLY A 555 -3.88 18.29 27.20
N TYR A 556 -4.54 19.16 26.44
CA TYR A 556 -5.33 20.30 26.90
C TYR A 556 -6.43 20.62 25.89
N MET A 557 -7.50 21.28 26.33
CA MET A 557 -8.51 21.87 25.45
C MET A 557 -8.41 23.39 25.54
N ALA A 558 -8.10 24.05 24.43
CA ALA A 558 -8.15 25.50 24.30
C ALA A 558 -9.33 25.94 23.44
N VAL A 559 -9.77 27.18 23.61
CA VAL A 559 -10.74 27.87 22.75
C VAL A 559 -10.28 29.29 22.51
N ALA A 560 -10.52 29.83 21.31
CA ALA A 560 -10.40 31.25 21.01
C ALA A 560 -11.52 31.70 20.06
N GLU A 561 -11.92 32.98 20.15
CA GLU A 561 -12.84 33.59 19.19
C GLU A 561 -12.08 33.80 17.86
N LEU A 562 -12.69 33.42 16.73
CA LEU A 562 -12.21 33.75 15.39
C LEU A 562 -12.67 35.15 15.01
N ASN A 563 -11.85 35.88 14.23
CA ASN A 563 -12.32 37.10 13.57
C ASN A 563 -13.26 36.74 12.40
N ASP A 564 -13.96 37.73 11.86
CA ASP A 564 -14.93 37.57 10.78
C ASP A 564 -14.32 36.99 9.48
N ASP A 565 -13.00 37.12 9.31
CA ASP A 565 -12.27 36.54 8.17
C ASP A 565 -12.15 35.01 8.24
N MET A 566 -12.44 34.41 9.40
CA MET A 566 -12.32 32.97 9.70
C MET A 566 -10.91 32.40 9.43
N ILE A 567 -9.89 33.26 9.31
CA ILE A 567 -8.50 32.87 9.08
C ILE A 567 -7.53 33.54 10.06
N SER A 568 -8.07 34.18 11.09
CA SER A 568 -7.30 34.76 12.19
C SER A 568 -8.04 34.63 13.52
N LEU A 569 -7.28 34.40 14.60
CA LEU A 569 -7.80 34.41 15.97
C LEU A 569 -7.92 35.84 16.49
N LYS A 570 -8.95 36.11 17.30
CA LYS A 570 -9.12 37.37 18.00
C LYS A 570 -8.16 37.45 19.20
N PRO A 571 -7.23 38.42 19.23
CA PRO A 571 -6.22 38.51 20.28
C PRO A 571 -6.82 38.61 21.68
N GLY A 572 -6.19 37.95 22.66
CA GLY A 572 -6.60 38.01 24.07
C GLY A 572 -7.85 37.20 24.43
N THR A 573 -8.40 36.40 23.51
CA THR A 573 -9.60 35.58 23.77
C THR A 573 -9.31 34.12 24.10
N THR A 574 -8.05 33.69 23.98
CA THR A 574 -7.67 32.29 24.24
C THR A 574 -7.94 31.92 25.69
N LYS A 575 -8.68 30.83 25.90
CA LYS A 575 -9.00 30.26 27.22
C LYS A 575 -8.75 28.76 27.23
N ILE A 576 -8.35 28.24 28.38
CA ILE A 576 -8.23 26.79 28.62
C ILE A 576 -9.51 26.27 29.24
N LEU A 577 -10.06 25.21 28.63
CA LEU A 577 -11.30 24.55 29.01
C LEU A 577 -11.11 23.07 29.38
N THR A 578 -9.87 22.60 29.52
CA THR A 578 -9.56 21.18 29.83
C THR A 578 -10.46 20.67 30.96
N PRO A 579 -11.38 19.73 30.69
CA PRO A 579 -12.46 19.42 31.62
C PRO A 579 -11.95 18.75 32.89
N TYR A 580 -10.96 17.87 32.77
CA TYR A 580 -10.33 17.11 33.86
C TYR A 580 -9.11 16.31 33.35
N ALA A 581 -8.44 15.60 34.27
CA ALA A 581 -7.15 14.94 34.01
C ALA A 581 -7.17 13.79 33.00
N HIS A 582 -8.35 13.24 32.67
CA HIS A 582 -8.49 12.14 31.70
C HIS A 582 -8.66 12.60 30.25
N TYR A 583 -8.83 13.91 30.01
CA TYR A 583 -8.86 14.48 28.66
C TYR A 583 -7.58 14.10 27.89
N ASN A 584 -7.74 13.55 26.68
CA ASN A 584 -6.62 13.32 25.76
C ASN A 584 -6.64 14.32 24.59
N GLU A 585 -7.62 14.23 23.69
CA GLU A 585 -7.64 14.98 22.41
C GLU A 585 -9.02 14.93 21.72
N GLY A 586 -9.11 15.29 20.44
CA GLY A 586 -10.31 15.10 19.60
C GLY A 586 -11.52 15.90 20.10
N THR A 587 -11.34 17.19 20.38
CA THR A 587 -12.44 18.06 20.83
C THR A 587 -13.48 18.19 19.73
N TYR A 588 -14.77 18.13 20.08
CA TYR A 588 -15.86 18.48 19.17
C TYR A 588 -17.00 19.20 19.90
N VAL A 589 -17.51 20.29 19.34
CA VAL A 589 -18.51 21.15 19.99
C VAL A 589 -19.76 21.29 19.12
N PHE A 590 -20.93 21.04 19.71
CA PHE A 590 -22.21 21.29 19.06
C PHE A 590 -23.22 21.91 20.02
N TYR A 591 -24.28 22.50 19.47
CA TYR A 591 -25.35 23.14 20.24
C TYR A 591 -26.69 22.47 19.98
N ARG A 592 -27.42 22.16 21.05
CA ARG A 592 -28.78 21.61 20.98
C ARG A 592 -29.63 22.15 22.13
N ASN A 593 -30.79 22.71 21.81
CA ASN A 593 -31.83 23.11 22.77
C ASN A 593 -31.33 23.92 23.99
N GLY A 594 -30.54 24.98 23.77
CA GLY A 594 -30.06 25.84 24.88
C GLY A 594 -28.84 25.31 25.61
N THR A 595 -28.16 24.29 25.07
CA THR A 595 -27.02 23.65 25.71
C THR A 595 -25.90 23.43 24.70
N TYR A 596 -24.68 23.78 25.09
CA TYR A 596 -23.45 23.47 24.36
C TYR A 596 -22.93 22.14 24.87
N TYR A 597 -22.62 21.23 23.96
CA TYR A 597 -22.05 19.92 24.24
C TYR A 597 -20.60 19.95 23.79
N PHE A 598 -19.71 19.54 24.69
CA PHE A 598 -18.28 19.42 24.44
C PHE A 598 -17.94 17.95 24.51
N MET A 599 -17.40 17.41 23.42
CA MET A 599 -16.95 16.02 23.33
C MET A 599 -15.43 15.99 23.26
N TRP A 600 -14.84 14.90 23.73
CA TRP A 600 -13.41 14.64 23.63
C TRP A 600 -13.16 13.14 23.66
N SER A 601 -11.95 12.74 23.27
CA SER A 601 -11.49 11.37 23.40
C SER A 601 -10.60 11.17 24.62
N GLU A 602 -10.68 9.99 25.20
CA GLU A 602 -9.85 9.52 26.30
C GLU A 602 -9.03 8.30 25.90
N ASN A 603 -7.87 8.13 26.55
CA ASN A 603 -6.80 7.21 26.15
C ASN A 603 -6.11 7.60 24.83
N ASP A 604 -5.02 6.90 24.50
CA ASP A 604 -4.30 7.06 23.23
C ASP A 604 -5.01 6.32 22.10
N THR A 605 -4.97 6.84 20.87
CA THR A 605 -5.59 6.20 19.68
C THR A 605 -5.01 4.81 19.36
N ARG A 606 -3.87 4.38 19.94
CA ARG A 606 -3.35 3.01 19.85
C ARG A 606 -3.94 2.07 20.91
N SER A 607 -4.73 2.59 21.84
CA SER A 607 -5.38 1.81 22.89
C SER A 607 -6.71 1.23 22.40
N PRO A 608 -7.01 -0.05 22.63
CA PRO A 608 -8.34 -0.59 22.36
C PRO A 608 -9.43 0.05 23.24
N ASN A 609 -9.04 0.81 24.27
CA ASN A 609 -9.92 1.57 25.16
C ASN A 609 -10.12 3.03 24.71
N TYR A 610 -9.58 3.46 23.55
CA TYR A 610 -9.89 4.79 23.02
C TYR A 610 -11.41 4.95 22.92
N SER A 611 -11.95 5.99 23.56
CA SER A 611 -13.39 6.20 23.77
C SER A 611 -13.73 7.68 23.77
N VAL A 612 -14.97 8.01 23.41
CA VAL A 612 -15.46 9.38 23.40
C VAL A 612 -16.28 9.65 24.65
N HIS A 613 -16.07 10.82 25.25
CA HIS A 613 -16.77 11.32 26.41
C HIS A 613 -17.33 12.71 26.14
N TYR A 614 -18.26 13.19 26.98
CA TYR A 614 -18.82 14.53 26.84
C TYR A 614 -19.06 15.25 28.16
N GLY A 615 -19.21 16.56 28.05
CA GLY A 615 -19.71 17.46 29.08
C GLY A 615 -20.61 18.51 28.44
N THR A 616 -21.24 19.33 29.27
CA THR A 616 -22.18 20.35 28.81
C THR A 616 -21.88 21.71 29.40
N SER A 617 -22.33 22.78 28.76
CA SER A 617 -22.27 24.13 29.32
C SER A 617 -23.44 24.99 28.83
N LYS A 618 -23.64 26.12 29.50
CA LYS A 618 -24.53 27.20 29.06
C LYS A 618 -23.79 28.29 28.26
N SER A 619 -22.49 28.11 28.03
CA SER A 619 -21.64 29.02 27.28
C SER A 619 -20.69 28.22 26.38
N PRO A 620 -20.36 28.71 25.16
CA PRO A 620 -19.33 28.10 24.33
C PRO A 620 -17.92 28.20 24.97
N LEU A 621 -17.79 28.99 26.05
CA LEU A 621 -16.53 29.23 26.77
C LEU A 621 -16.50 28.55 28.15
N GLY A 622 -17.36 27.57 28.39
CA GLY A 622 -17.47 26.86 29.67
C GLY A 622 -18.01 27.73 30.82
N PRO A 623 -17.88 27.26 32.08
CA PRO A 623 -17.25 26.00 32.50
C PRO A 623 -18.00 24.77 31.98
N ILE A 624 -17.29 23.66 31.80
CA ILE A 624 -17.85 22.39 31.32
C ILE A 624 -18.30 21.57 32.54
N GLU A 625 -19.58 21.22 32.57
CA GLU A 625 -20.18 20.31 33.55
C GLU A 625 -20.19 18.89 33.01
N ILE A 626 -19.53 17.97 33.72
CA ILE A 626 -19.40 16.57 33.31
C ILE A 626 -20.52 15.75 33.99
N PRO A 627 -21.43 15.12 33.23
CA PRO A 627 -22.44 14.25 33.80
C PRO A 627 -21.81 12.97 34.39
N GLN A 628 -22.49 12.35 35.35
CA GLN A 628 -22.00 11.11 35.97
C GLN A 628 -21.78 9.98 34.95
N GLN A 629 -22.66 9.89 33.95
CA GLN A 629 -22.51 9.00 32.80
C GLN A 629 -22.13 9.84 31.59
N ASN A 630 -20.82 10.00 31.38
CA ASN A 630 -20.28 10.85 30.34
C ASN A 630 -19.75 10.08 29.12
N THR A 631 -19.75 8.76 29.12
CA THR A 631 -19.29 7.98 27.96
C THR A 631 -20.30 8.11 26.82
N VAL A 632 -19.85 8.63 25.68
CA VAL A 632 -20.65 8.69 24.46
C VAL A 632 -20.53 7.40 23.68
N ILE A 633 -19.32 6.95 23.38
CA ILE A 633 -19.08 5.70 22.66
C ILE A 633 -17.79 5.05 23.15
N ALA A 634 -17.81 3.73 23.28
CA ALA A 634 -16.68 2.93 23.72
C ALA A 634 -16.70 1.56 23.01
N LYS A 635 -15.59 0.82 23.15
CA LYS A 635 -15.41 -0.52 22.55
C LYS A 635 -16.61 -1.45 22.80
N ASN A 636 -16.89 -2.30 21.82
CA ASN A 636 -17.81 -3.43 21.93
C ASN A 636 -17.06 -4.72 21.59
N ALA A 637 -16.41 -5.30 22.60
CA ALA A 637 -15.57 -6.49 22.43
C ALA A 637 -16.36 -7.70 21.92
N ALA A 638 -17.65 -7.82 22.26
CA ALA A 638 -18.52 -8.89 21.77
C ALA A 638 -18.73 -8.82 20.24
N LYS A 639 -18.61 -7.63 19.64
CA LYS A 639 -18.65 -7.41 18.19
C LYS A 639 -17.25 -7.21 17.57
N GLY A 640 -16.18 -7.36 18.36
CA GLY A 640 -14.80 -7.10 17.94
C GLY A 640 -14.52 -5.64 17.59
N VAL A 641 -15.28 -4.70 18.14
CA VAL A 641 -15.10 -3.26 17.90
C VAL A 641 -14.25 -2.65 19.02
N TYR A 642 -13.15 -1.99 18.66
CA TYR A 642 -12.17 -1.44 19.61
C TYR A 642 -11.68 -0.06 19.17
N GLY A 643 -11.20 0.73 20.13
CA GLY A 643 -10.57 2.03 19.85
C GLY A 643 -11.52 3.05 19.21
N THR A 644 -12.76 3.13 19.71
CA THR A 644 -13.82 4.01 19.18
C THR A 644 -13.69 5.44 19.72
N GLY A 645 -12.78 6.22 19.14
CA GLY A 645 -12.60 7.62 19.52
C GLY A 645 -12.43 8.52 18.30
N HIS A 646 -12.08 9.78 18.58
CA HIS A 646 -12.09 10.94 17.68
C HIS A 646 -13.36 11.01 16.82
N ASN A 647 -14.25 11.95 17.16
CA ASN A 647 -15.54 12.03 16.53
C ASN A 647 -15.87 13.42 15.99
N SER A 648 -16.84 13.42 15.11
CA SER A 648 -17.68 14.56 14.78
C SER A 648 -19.16 14.17 14.95
N VAL A 649 -20.04 15.15 14.90
CA VAL A 649 -21.49 14.96 15.09
C VAL A 649 -22.24 15.80 14.06
N ILE A 650 -23.27 15.19 13.47
CA ILE A 650 -24.18 15.86 12.56
C ILE A 650 -25.63 15.77 13.02
N GLN A 651 -26.32 16.91 12.92
CA GLN A 651 -27.77 17.00 12.96
C GLN A 651 -28.31 16.90 11.53
N ILE A 652 -29.33 16.11 11.30
CA ILE A 652 -30.02 16.10 10.01
C ILE A 652 -30.74 17.45 9.84
N PRO A 653 -30.50 18.18 8.73
CA PRO A 653 -31.06 19.51 8.54
C PRO A 653 -32.59 19.54 8.74
N GLY A 654 -33.04 20.48 9.58
CA GLY A 654 -34.46 20.69 9.87
C GLY A 654 -35.11 19.66 10.81
N THR A 655 -34.33 18.76 11.43
CA THR A 655 -34.86 17.76 12.39
C THR A 655 -34.05 17.76 13.69
N ASP A 656 -34.54 17.08 14.73
CA ASP A 656 -33.78 16.78 15.95
C ASP A 656 -33.23 15.35 15.92
N GLU A 657 -32.70 14.94 14.76
CA GLU A 657 -32.10 13.64 14.52
C GLU A 657 -30.58 13.77 14.38
N TRP A 658 -29.83 12.98 15.15
CA TRP A 658 -28.39 13.16 15.32
C TRP A 658 -27.62 11.87 15.07
N TYR A 659 -26.41 12.02 14.54
CA TYR A 659 -25.49 10.94 14.23
C TYR A 659 -24.08 11.30 14.69
N ILE A 660 -23.38 10.30 15.22
CA ILE A 660 -21.96 10.40 15.53
C ILE A 660 -21.17 9.75 14.39
N VAL A 661 -20.14 10.44 13.91
CA VAL A 661 -19.15 9.92 12.97
C VAL A 661 -17.84 9.80 13.73
N TYR A 662 -17.21 8.63 13.72
CA TYR A 662 -16.04 8.33 14.55
C TYR A 662 -15.12 7.36 13.82
N HIS A 663 -13.91 7.13 14.33
CA HIS A 663 -13.08 6.03 13.84
C HIS A 663 -12.97 4.90 14.86
N ARG A 664 -12.58 3.72 14.38
CA ARG A 664 -12.22 2.57 15.22
C ARG A 664 -11.01 1.84 14.64
N PHE A 665 -10.44 0.90 15.38
CA PHE A 665 -9.48 -0.04 14.80
C PHE A 665 -10.10 -0.80 13.64
N ASN A 666 -9.33 -1.04 12.58
CA ASN A 666 -9.83 -1.85 11.47
C ASN A 666 -10.31 -3.22 11.96
N TYR A 667 -11.56 -3.56 11.66
CA TYR A 667 -12.09 -4.87 11.99
C TYR A 667 -11.76 -5.88 10.86
N PRO A 668 -11.40 -7.14 11.16
CA PRO A 668 -11.20 -7.74 12.48
C PRO A 668 -9.75 -7.68 13.00
N LYS A 669 -8.80 -7.20 12.19
CA LYS A 669 -7.37 -7.41 12.43
C LYS A 669 -6.72 -6.42 13.40
N GLY A 670 -7.27 -5.22 13.55
CA GLY A 670 -6.65 -4.13 14.29
C GLY A 670 -6.27 -4.51 15.73
N ILE A 671 -7.09 -5.33 16.40
CA ILE A 671 -6.80 -5.76 17.77
C ILE A 671 -5.51 -6.58 17.92
N THR A 672 -5.02 -7.22 16.86
CA THR A 672 -3.77 -8.00 16.87
C THR A 672 -2.57 -7.25 16.27
N MET A 673 -2.74 -5.99 15.87
CA MET A 673 -1.70 -5.21 15.19
C MET A 673 -0.75 -4.47 16.15
N GLY A 674 -1.01 -4.51 17.46
CA GLY A 674 -0.27 -3.70 18.43
C GLY A 674 -0.42 -2.21 18.16
N ASP A 675 0.66 -1.43 18.29
CA ASP A 675 0.67 0.01 18.01
C ASP A 675 0.18 0.36 16.60
N ALA A 676 0.34 -0.54 15.62
CA ALA A 676 -0.11 -0.30 14.26
C ALA A 676 -1.63 -0.16 14.11
N ALA A 677 -2.40 -0.64 15.09
CA ALA A 677 -3.84 -0.43 15.13
C ALA A 677 -4.21 1.07 15.15
N GLY A 678 -3.41 1.90 15.83
CA GLY A 678 -3.67 3.34 15.97
C GLY A 678 -3.42 4.15 14.70
N TYR A 679 -2.79 3.57 13.67
CA TYR A 679 -2.63 4.19 12.34
C TYR A 679 -3.14 3.28 11.20
N ASN A 680 -4.03 2.35 11.53
CA ASN A 680 -4.80 1.53 10.58
C ASN A 680 -6.27 1.50 11.02
N ARG A 681 -6.89 2.68 11.07
CA ARG A 681 -8.25 2.89 11.56
C ARG A 681 -9.25 2.97 10.42
N GLU A 682 -10.54 2.86 10.75
CA GLU A 682 -11.63 2.94 9.79
C GLU A 682 -12.77 3.82 10.33
N VAL A 683 -13.38 4.63 9.45
CA VAL A 683 -14.45 5.58 9.80
C VAL A 683 -15.80 4.89 9.81
N CYS A 684 -16.60 5.16 10.85
CA CYS A 684 -17.89 4.57 11.14
C CYS A 684 -18.93 5.66 11.46
N ILE A 685 -20.21 5.31 11.29
CA ILE A 685 -21.35 6.17 11.63
C ILE A 685 -22.36 5.35 12.42
N ASP A 686 -22.85 5.92 13.53
CA ASP A 686 -23.94 5.35 14.32
C ASP A 686 -24.89 6.47 14.78
N LYS A 687 -26.13 6.10 15.09
CA LYS A 687 -27.14 7.05 15.57
C LYS A 687 -26.80 7.52 16.98
N MET A 688 -26.93 8.82 17.23
CA MET A 688 -26.76 9.41 18.55
C MET A 688 -28.12 9.92 19.07
N GLU A 689 -28.45 9.57 20.30
CA GLU A 689 -29.75 9.90 20.90
C GLU A 689 -29.56 10.59 22.25
N PHE A 690 -30.55 11.40 22.62
CA PHE A 690 -30.58 12.10 23.89
C PHE A 690 -31.75 11.59 24.74
N ASP A 691 -31.61 11.65 26.06
CA ASP A 691 -32.72 11.41 26.99
C ASP A 691 -33.56 12.68 27.21
N ASP A 692 -34.64 12.54 27.99
CA ASP A 692 -35.57 13.65 28.28
C ASP A 692 -34.92 14.78 29.09
N LYS A 693 -33.74 14.54 29.69
CA LYS A 693 -32.95 15.54 30.41
C LYS A 693 -31.90 16.20 29.51
N GLY A 694 -31.82 15.80 28.25
CA GLY A 694 -30.81 16.28 27.30
C GLY A 694 -29.43 15.62 27.47
N LEU A 695 -29.31 14.55 28.24
CA LEU A 695 -28.07 13.78 28.34
C LEU A 695 -27.90 12.89 27.11
N ILE A 696 -26.68 12.72 26.62
CA ILE A 696 -26.38 11.78 25.54
C ILE A 696 -26.56 10.35 26.07
N LYS A 697 -27.35 9.55 25.37
CA LYS A 697 -27.42 8.10 25.59
C LYS A 697 -26.19 7.46 24.96
N GLN A 698 -25.50 6.61 25.71
CA GLN A 698 -24.31 5.94 25.20
C GLN A 698 -24.63 5.19 23.90
N VAL A 699 -23.92 5.55 22.83
CA VAL A 699 -24.00 4.94 21.52
C VAL A 699 -23.35 3.55 21.57
N THR A 700 -24.04 2.58 20.99
CA THR A 700 -23.49 1.24 20.79
C THR A 700 -22.88 1.17 19.39
N PRO A 701 -21.56 0.98 19.24
CA PRO A 701 -20.95 0.88 17.91
C PRO A 701 -21.42 -0.39 17.18
N THR A 702 -21.69 -0.27 15.88
CA THR A 702 -22.23 -1.37 15.06
C THR A 702 -21.43 -1.64 13.79
N HIS A 703 -21.59 -2.84 13.22
CA HIS A 703 -21.15 -3.14 11.84
C HIS A 703 -22.27 -2.82 10.85
N GLU A 704 -23.51 -3.01 11.28
CA GLU A 704 -24.71 -2.72 10.53
C GLU A 704 -24.79 -1.25 10.11
N GLY A 705 -24.32 -0.33 10.96
CA GLY A 705 -24.35 1.10 10.73
C GLY A 705 -25.77 1.67 10.69
N ILE A 706 -25.91 2.82 10.03
CA ILE A 706 -27.17 3.57 9.98
C ILE A 706 -27.99 3.23 8.74
N LYS A 707 -29.30 3.50 8.75
CA LYS A 707 -30.10 3.44 7.52
C LYS A 707 -29.85 4.69 6.65
N PRO A 708 -30.10 4.62 5.33
CA PRO A 708 -30.07 5.80 4.47
C PRO A 708 -30.92 6.93 5.03
N VAL A 709 -30.36 8.12 5.11
CA VAL A 709 -31.02 9.32 5.63
C VAL A 709 -31.64 10.10 4.48
N HIS A 710 -32.77 10.76 4.73
CA HIS A 710 -33.43 11.65 3.78
C HIS A 710 -33.62 13.03 4.37
N VAL A 711 -32.97 14.03 3.77
CA VAL A 711 -33.19 15.44 4.10
C VAL A 711 -34.47 15.91 3.43
N LYS A 712 -35.42 16.42 4.21
CA LYS A 712 -36.63 17.03 3.67
C LYS A 712 -36.25 18.35 3.00
N LYS A 713 -36.50 18.45 1.69
CA LYS A 713 -36.33 19.69 0.92
C LYS A 713 -37.41 20.70 1.21
#